data_AF-A0A9E2P1P9-F1
#
_entry.id   AF-A0A9E2P1P9-F1
#
_cell.length_a   1.000
_cell.length_b   1.000
_cell.length_c   1.000
_cell.angle_alpha   90.00
_cell.angle_beta   90.00
_cell.angle_gamma   90.00
#
_symmetry.space_group_name_H-M   'P 1'
#
loop_
_entity.id
_entity.type
_entity.pdbx_description
1 polymer ?
#
loop_
_entity_poly.entity_id
_entity_poly.type
_entity_poly.pdbx_seq_one_letter_code
_entity_poly.pdbx_strand_id
1 'polypeptide(L)'
;MKIKKIISSLFLASMALFSFNACSDVPAPYDIPGTGDNSSIYGEGTMQNPYSVKGAMLNQNGKLGWVKAYIVGYIPSGGDVSSTISDVVFGAEGAGETNMVVSVSPDDKNINNCLAVQLPAGEIRDSLNLKGHPQNLYQEVMLLGTMEKYFGGSGIKNVQAYIMNGDTIGDIPAEEVKAIFSETFASGQGEFTVKNVTVPAEMGAEVWTWDSYKYMKATSFVNYTDYAAESWLISPEVDLSNATNATLTFEYVARYFTNLPENITLWITESNVENWQQLTIPNHVLQDAWTPFAKSGDIDLNAYKGKKVKIGFKYNCTEKAGTYELKNISIEDRAAGETPEEPETPTENESSKENPFTVATAISKYNASKPLADTWVKGYIVGYVNGKSIDGSILNDLSGITDDNKTNLLIADSKTETDYKNCLVLQLPSGDVRNALNLKDNPSNLGKEVIVKGSLEKYFGTYGLKSITEYVLDGQSSGGTEEPSGDAILEESFNNTFGNFTPVSVSGAQEWKTDSYGYVSMSAYSNGVSLENEDWLVSPAVDLSKEHTLTFEHAMGPKNQDLSNAPEQYTVWVSTDYNGDVTTATWTQVNITYPATSGWTFETVTTKLPAVGANAYFAFKYKNAENANTITWEIKNLSVK
;
A
#
# COMPACT_ATOMS: atom_id res chain seq x y z
N MET A 1 -72.46 21.71 -39.84
CA MET A 1 -73.80 21.18 -39.49
C MET A 1 -73.95 21.18 -37.95
N LYS A 2 -75.15 20.92 -37.39
CA LYS A 2 -75.43 20.96 -35.93
C LYS A 2 -74.59 19.89 -35.18
N ILE A 3 -73.99 20.01 -33.98
CA ILE A 3 -74.25 20.71 -32.68
C ILE A 3 -74.83 19.77 -31.58
N LYS A 4 -74.17 19.77 -30.38
CA LYS A 4 -74.56 19.22 -29.05
C LYS A 4 -74.48 17.68 -28.87
N LYS A 5 -74.23 17.10 -27.68
CA LYS A 5 -74.23 17.53 -26.23
C LYS A 5 -72.95 16.97 -25.49
N ILE A 6 -72.32 17.60 -24.46
CA ILE A 6 -72.74 17.90 -23.05
C ILE A 6 -72.92 16.59 -22.23
N ILE A 7 -72.35 16.31 -21.02
CA ILE A 7 -71.57 17.03 -19.95
C ILE A 7 -70.79 15.95 -19.11
N SER A 8 -70.04 16.15 -18.00
CA SER A 8 -68.87 17.00 -17.61
C SER A 8 -68.62 16.95 -16.06
N SER A 9 -67.41 16.61 -15.57
CA SER A 9 -66.94 16.70 -14.15
C SER A 9 -65.41 16.51 -14.07
N LEU A 10 -64.58 17.57 -13.94
CA LEU A 10 -63.91 18.10 -12.71
C LEU A 10 -63.12 17.04 -11.90
N PHE A 11 -61.87 17.25 -11.44
CA PHE A 11 -60.98 18.44 -11.29
C PHE A 11 -59.71 18.35 -12.20
N LEU A 12 -59.13 19.42 -12.77
CA LEU A 12 -58.21 20.43 -12.19
C LEU A 12 -56.95 19.86 -11.47
N ALA A 13 -55.71 20.30 -11.74
CA ALA A 13 -55.25 21.29 -12.74
C ALA A 13 -53.75 21.15 -13.10
N SER A 14 -53.40 21.53 -14.33
CA SER A 14 -52.06 22.01 -14.70
C SER A 14 -52.21 23.15 -15.72
N MET A 15 -51.63 24.31 -15.43
CA MET A 15 -51.70 25.51 -16.27
C MET A 15 -50.34 25.75 -16.92
N ALA A 16 -50.32 26.24 -18.16
CA ALA A 16 -49.14 26.21 -19.02
C ALA A 16 -48.80 27.58 -19.63
N LEU A 17 -47.59 27.63 -20.20
CA LEU A 17 -47.05 28.59 -21.18
C LEU A 17 -46.40 29.90 -20.64
N PHE A 18 -45.07 29.89 -20.72
CA PHE A 18 -44.16 30.97 -21.14
C PHE A 18 -44.22 32.39 -20.52
N SER A 19 -43.10 32.76 -19.88
CA SER A 19 -42.50 34.09 -20.04
C SER A 19 -40.97 34.05 -19.80
N PHE A 20 -40.23 34.78 -20.63
CA PHE A 20 -38.80 35.18 -20.57
C PHE A 20 -37.92 34.77 -19.38
N ASN A 21 -36.71 34.30 -19.68
CA ASN A 21 -35.53 34.46 -18.82
C ASN A 21 -34.55 35.44 -19.48
N ALA A 22 -34.03 36.38 -18.68
CA ALA A 22 -32.88 37.22 -19.00
C ALA A 22 -31.69 36.82 -18.12
N CYS A 23 -30.51 37.42 -18.32
CA CYS A 23 -29.35 37.11 -17.49
C CYS A 23 -29.59 37.44 -16.00
N SER A 24 -29.49 36.42 -15.16
CA SER A 24 -28.93 36.54 -13.82
C SER A 24 -27.91 35.42 -13.65
N ASP A 25 -26.64 35.77 -13.78
CA ASP A 25 -25.55 34.94 -13.26
C ASP A 25 -25.73 34.83 -11.75
N VAL A 26 -25.98 33.61 -11.28
CA VAL A 26 -26.16 33.26 -9.88
C VAL A 26 -25.46 31.92 -9.69
N PRO A 27 -24.23 31.90 -9.14
CA PRO A 27 -23.59 30.68 -8.69
C PRO A 27 -24.50 29.91 -7.74
N ALA A 28 -24.37 28.58 -7.72
CA ALA A 28 -25.09 27.74 -6.75
C ALA A 28 -24.83 28.28 -5.32
N PRO A 29 -25.85 28.31 -4.45
CA PRO A 29 -25.70 28.88 -3.12
C PRO A 29 -24.60 28.13 -2.35
N TYR A 30 -23.65 28.88 -1.78
CA TYR A 30 -22.54 28.32 -1.01
C TYR A 30 -23.04 27.35 0.06
N ASP A 31 -22.50 26.13 0.03
CA ASP A 31 -22.79 25.13 1.05
C ASP A 31 -22.36 25.63 2.44
N ILE A 32 -23.23 25.40 3.41
CA ILE A 32 -23.01 25.79 4.80
C ILE A 32 -22.02 24.80 5.41
N PRO A 33 -20.90 25.23 6.03
CA PRO A 33 -19.87 24.32 6.50
C PRO A 33 -20.37 23.44 7.66
N GLY A 34 -20.72 22.19 7.34
CA GLY A 34 -21.14 21.17 8.30
C GLY A 34 -21.49 19.85 7.63
N THR A 35 -20.90 18.75 8.10
CA THR A 35 -21.25 17.36 7.73
C THR A 35 -21.13 17.00 6.23
N GLY A 36 -20.03 17.39 5.60
CA GLY A 36 -19.51 16.79 4.36
C GLY A 36 -18.13 16.17 4.59
N ASP A 37 -17.66 15.31 3.68
CA ASP A 37 -16.30 14.77 3.75
C ASP A 37 -15.26 15.86 3.37
N ASN A 38 -14.24 16.02 4.23
CA ASN A 38 -13.28 17.12 4.15
C ASN A 38 -12.13 16.87 3.15
N SER A 39 -12.03 15.69 2.56
CA SER A 39 -11.06 15.33 1.52
C SER A 39 -11.13 16.27 0.31
N SER A 40 -12.31 16.40 -0.29
CA SER A 40 -12.53 17.10 -1.57
C SER A 40 -12.16 18.59 -1.60
N ILE A 41 -12.12 19.28 -0.46
CA ILE A 41 -11.83 20.72 -0.39
C ILE A 41 -10.33 21.05 -0.25
N TYR A 42 -9.50 20.06 0.06
CA TYR A 42 -8.06 20.25 0.26
C TYR A 42 -7.16 19.55 -0.76
N GLY A 43 -7.74 18.72 -1.63
CA GLY A 43 -7.05 17.89 -2.62
C GLY A 43 -6.64 16.52 -2.06
N GLU A 44 -6.45 15.55 -2.95
CA GLU A 44 -6.10 14.15 -2.63
C GLU A 44 -4.63 13.84 -2.91
N GLY A 45 -3.92 14.71 -3.65
CA GLY A 45 -2.50 14.56 -3.96
C GLY A 45 -2.20 13.82 -5.26
N THR A 46 -3.22 13.44 -6.03
CA THR A 46 -3.05 12.95 -7.42
C THR A 46 -2.72 14.10 -8.37
N MET A 47 -2.30 13.81 -9.61
CA MET A 47 -1.97 14.87 -10.57
C MET A 47 -3.19 15.73 -10.95
N GLN A 48 -4.38 15.11 -10.96
CA GLN A 48 -5.65 15.71 -11.38
C GLN A 48 -6.38 16.39 -10.19
N ASN A 49 -6.14 15.92 -8.96
CA ASN A 49 -6.66 16.53 -7.72
C ASN A 49 -5.51 16.82 -6.72
N PRO A 50 -4.56 17.71 -7.07
CA PRO A 50 -3.38 17.98 -6.27
C PRO A 50 -3.74 18.63 -4.92
N TYR A 51 -2.95 18.36 -3.89
CA TYR A 51 -3.10 19.03 -2.61
C TYR A 51 -2.99 20.54 -2.77
N SER A 52 -3.96 21.25 -2.21
CA SER A 52 -3.74 22.63 -1.76
C SER A 52 -2.60 22.67 -0.74
N VAL A 53 -1.95 23.82 -0.57
CA VAL A 53 -0.93 24.01 0.49
C VAL A 53 -1.47 23.57 1.86
N LYS A 54 -2.74 23.83 2.17
CA LYS A 54 -3.37 23.40 3.42
C LYS A 54 -3.54 21.87 3.50
N GLY A 55 -3.89 21.22 2.39
CA GLY A 55 -3.93 19.75 2.28
C GLY A 55 -2.56 19.12 2.51
N ALA A 56 -1.51 19.66 1.88
CA ALA A 56 -0.13 19.20 2.05
C ALA A 56 0.40 19.44 3.48
N MET A 57 0.01 20.54 4.14
CA MET A 57 0.31 20.78 5.55
C MET A 57 -0.38 19.80 6.51
N LEU A 58 -1.55 19.27 6.16
CA LEU A 58 -2.27 18.26 6.93
C LEU A 58 -1.72 16.85 6.68
N ASN A 59 -1.40 16.52 5.42
CA ASN A 59 -0.93 15.21 4.98
C ASN A 59 0.59 15.04 5.09
N GLN A 60 1.23 15.49 6.17
CA GLN A 60 2.67 15.38 6.42
C GLN A 60 3.09 13.95 6.84
N ASN A 61 2.76 12.97 6.00
CA ASN A 61 2.79 11.53 6.24
C ASN A 61 3.96 10.80 5.54
N GLY A 62 4.89 11.54 4.92
CA GLY A 62 6.02 10.99 4.17
C GLY A 62 5.68 10.36 2.82
N LYS A 63 4.39 10.18 2.47
CA LYS A 63 3.95 9.66 1.17
C LYS A 63 4.21 10.71 0.08
N LEU A 64 4.35 10.22 -1.16
CA LEU A 64 4.44 11.05 -2.35
C LEU A 64 3.09 11.73 -2.63
N GLY A 65 3.11 12.97 -3.11
CA GLY A 65 1.90 13.63 -3.60
C GLY A 65 2.18 14.92 -4.36
N TRP A 66 1.26 15.28 -5.26
CA TRP A 66 1.24 16.56 -5.94
C TRP A 66 0.71 17.67 -5.03
N VAL A 67 1.37 18.82 -5.03
CA VAL A 67 0.96 20.03 -4.31
C VAL A 67 0.91 21.20 -5.27
N LYS A 68 -0.22 21.93 -5.30
CA LYS A 68 -0.39 23.15 -6.10
C LYS A 68 -0.24 24.40 -5.21
N ALA A 69 0.70 25.26 -5.55
CA ALA A 69 1.10 26.41 -4.73
C ALA A 69 1.76 27.54 -5.54
N TYR A 70 2.07 28.67 -4.89
CA TYR A 70 2.82 29.79 -5.45
C TYR A 70 4.21 29.90 -4.81
N ILE A 71 5.26 30.15 -5.59
CA ILE A 71 6.63 30.33 -5.06
C ILE A 71 6.76 31.73 -4.43
N VAL A 72 7.03 31.82 -3.13
CA VAL A 72 7.01 33.10 -2.38
C VAL A 72 8.35 33.50 -1.75
N GLY A 73 9.31 32.59 -1.64
CA GLY A 73 10.61 32.89 -1.02
C GLY A 73 11.56 31.72 -0.89
N TYR A 74 12.51 31.82 0.04
CA TYR A 74 13.48 30.78 0.40
C TYR A 74 13.84 30.85 1.89
N ILE A 75 14.51 29.82 2.41
CA ILE A 75 15.10 29.81 3.76
C ILE A 75 16.64 29.89 3.63
N PRO A 76 17.32 30.86 4.27
CA PRO A 76 18.77 30.96 4.26
C PRO A 76 19.43 29.68 4.83
N SER A 77 20.43 29.15 4.13
CA SER A 77 21.13 27.92 4.55
C SER A 77 22.64 28.06 4.42
N GLY A 78 23.35 28.12 5.56
CA GLY A 78 24.81 28.13 5.64
C GLY A 78 25.37 29.26 6.51
N GLY A 79 26.35 28.94 7.37
CA GLY A 79 26.87 29.85 8.41
C GLY A 79 26.18 29.64 9.77
N ASP A 80 26.48 30.50 10.74
CA ASP A 80 25.93 30.46 12.12
C ASP A 80 24.46 30.98 12.20
N VAL A 81 23.64 30.66 11.20
CA VAL A 81 22.22 31.06 11.11
C VAL A 81 21.30 29.93 11.57
N SER A 82 20.26 30.31 12.31
CA SER A 82 19.05 29.49 12.39
C SER A 82 18.53 29.25 10.98
N SER A 83 18.17 28.00 10.68
CA SER A 83 17.50 27.63 9.43
C SER A 83 16.24 26.85 9.78
N THR A 84 15.21 27.59 10.12
CA THR A 84 13.84 27.10 10.31
C THR A 84 12.91 27.77 9.30
N ILE A 85 11.68 27.27 9.16
CA ILE A 85 10.62 27.95 8.41
C ILE A 85 10.36 29.38 8.95
N SER A 86 10.69 29.66 10.21
CA SER A 86 10.63 31.00 10.83
C SER A 86 11.63 32.00 10.25
N ASP A 87 12.69 31.49 9.61
CA ASP A 87 13.77 32.28 9.02
C ASP A 87 13.54 32.55 7.51
N VAL A 88 12.31 32.35 7.02
CA VAL A 88 11.92 32.57 5.61
C VAL A 88 12.13 34.01 5.15
N VAL A 89 12.75 34.15 3.98
CA VAL A 89 12.91 35.41 3.25
C VAL A 89 11.95 35.42 2.07
N PHE A 90 10.93 36.29 2.13
CA PHE A 90 9.94 36.48 1.06
C PHE A 90 10.52 37.32 -0.10
N GLY A 91 11.26 36.66 -0.98
CA GLY A 91 11.92 37.25 -2.16
C GLY A 91 12.90 36.27 -2.81
N ALA A 92 13.65 36.72 -3.81
CA ALA A 92 14.70 35.94 -4.49
C ALA A 92 16.13 36.47 -4.26
N GLU A 93 16.29 37.72 -3.80
CA GLU A 93 17.61 38.29 -3.52
C GLU A 93 18.25 37.58 -2.32
N GLY A 94 19.46 37.03 -2.51
CA GLY A 94 20.18 36.26 -1.50
C GLY A 94 19.80 34.76 -1.43
N ALA A 95 18.99 34.26 -2.35
CA ALA A 95 18.55 32.86 -2.37
C ALA A 95 19.69 31.83 -2.47
N GLY A 96 19.44 30.65 -1.91
CA GLY A 96 20.24 29.44 -2.14
C GLY A 96 19.71 28.61 -3.31
N GLU A 97 20.41 27.53 -3.65
CA GLU A 97 19.99 26.56 -4.68
C GLU A 97 19.20 25.38 -4.10
N THR A 98 19.37 25.10 -2.80
CA THR A 98 18.95 23.84 -2.17
C THR A 98 17.49 23.80 -1.75
N ASN A 99 16.81 24.95 -1.66
CA ASN A 99 15.45 25.07 -1.16
C ASN A 99 14.72 26.28 -1.71
N MET A 100 13.39 26.26 -1.55
CA MET A 100 12.50 27.41 -1.72
C MET A 100 11.31 27.28 -0.74
N VAL A 101 10.43 28.28 -0.69
CA VAL A 101 9.19 28.27 0.09
C VAL A 101 8.00 28.60 -0.82
N VAL A 102 6.92 27.84 -0.65
CA VAL A 102 5.67 28.02 -1.39
C VAL A 102 4.48 28.32 -0.47
N SER A 103 3.47 29.04 -0.97
CA SER A 103 2.27 29.44 -0.21
C SER A 103 1.00 29.50 -1.08
N VAL A 104 -0.14 29.89 -0.49
CA VAL A 104 -1.49 29.84 -1.09
C VAL A 104 -1.76 30.93 -2.13
N SER A 105 -1.05 32.05 -2.06
CA SER A 105 -1.07 33.14 -3.04
C SER A 105 0.35 33.69 -3.22
N PRO A 106 0.66 34.38 -4.33
CA PRO A 106 2.01 34.90 -4.56
C PRO A 106 2.40 36.02 -3.59
N ASP A 107 1.42 36.73 -3.02
CA ASP A 107 1.63 37.83 -2.09
C ASP A 107 1.54 37.44 -0.60
N ASP A 108 1.21 36.18 -0.28
CA ASP A 108 1.11 35.72 1.11
C ASP A 108 2.48 35.72 1.81
N LYS A 109 2.47 36.21 3.06
CA LYS A 109 3.62 36.31 3.97
C LYS A 109 3.31 35.72 5.34
N ASN A 110 2.16 35.06 5.49
CA ASN A 110 1.81 34.28 6.66
C ASN A 110 2.55 32.95 6.62
N ILE A 111 3.53 32.81 7.51
CA ILE A 111 4.28 31.56 7.73
C ILE A 111 3.38 30.34 7.97
N ASN A 112 2.20 30.51 8.58
CA ASN A 112 1.26 29.42 8.84
C ASN A 112 0.54 28.91 7.57
N ASN A 113 0.78 29.56 6.43
CA ASN A 113 0.33 29.17 5.10
C ASN A 113 1.52 28.78 4.20
N CYS A 114 2.72 28.53 4.75
CA CYS A 114 3.94 28.26 3.98
C CYS A 114 4.39 26.79 4.11
N LEU A 115 4.96 26.24 3.03
CA LEU A 115 5.66 24.96 3.01
C LEU A 115 7.13 25.17 2.61
N ALA A 116 8.04 24.59 3.38
CA ALA A 116 9.45 24.50 3.00
C ALA A 116 9.66 23.41 1.94
N VAL A 117 10.26 23.74 0.81
CA VAL A 117 10.48 22.81 -0.31
C VAL A 117 11.97 22.53 -0.49
N GLN A 118 12.34 21.25 -0.45
CA GLN A 118 13.69 20.79 -0.78
C GLN A 118 13.84 20.64 -2.29
N LEU A 119 14.95 21.12 -2.85
CA LEU A 119 15.30 20.94 -4.27
C LEU A 119 16.47 19.93 -4.36
N PRO A 120 16.25 18.65 -4.73
CA PRO A 120 17.33 17.67 -4.94
C PRO A 120 18.31 18.11 -6.03
N ALA A 121 19.54 17.59 -5.99
CA ALA A 121 20.56 17.96 -6.98
C ALA A 121 20.25 17.32 -8.35
N GLY A 122 20.15 18.14 -9.40
CA GLY A 122 19.73 17.72 -10.74
C GLY A 122 18.82 18.76 -11.39
N GLU A 123 18.22 18.41 -12.53
CA GLU A 123 17.48 19.33 -13.41
C GLU A 123 16.39 20.16 -12.70
N ILE A 124 15.69 19.58 -11.73
CA ILE A 124 14.66 20.25 -10.91
C ILE A 124 15.25 21.43 -10.14
N ARG A 125 16.36 21.22 -9.41
CA ARG A 125 17.08 22.32 -8.76
C ARG A 125 17.58 23.31 -9.80
N ASP A 126 18.24 22.80 -10.84
CA ASP A 126 19.00 23.60 -11.80
C ASP A 126 18.11 24.48 -12.69
N SER A 127 16.79 24.25 -12.70
CA SER A 127 15.77 25.04 -13.41
C SER A 127 14.80 25.82 -12.49
N LEU A 128 14.51 25.33 -11.28
CA LEU A 128 13.46 25.88 -10.42
C LEU A 128 13.98 26.88 -9.36
N ASN A 129 15.24 26.78 -8.95
CA ASN A 129 15.77 27.52 -7.79
C ASN A 129 15.81 29.06 -7.98
N LEU A 130 15.44 29.83 -6.95
CA LEU A 130 15.35 31.29 -7.02
C LEU A 130 16.69 32.03 -7.20
N LYS A 131 17.83 31.40 -6.92
CA LYS A 131 19.17 32.01 -7.08
C LYS A 131 19.56 32.10 -8.56
N GLY A 132 19.35 31.04 -9.32
CA GLY A 132 19.53 31.03 -10.78
C GLY A 132 18.34 31.63 -11.52
N HIS A 133 17.14 31.49 -10.96
CA HIS A 133 15.86 31.79 -11.62
C HIS A 133 14.98 32.71 -10.76
N PRO A 134 15.41 33.96 -10.48
CA PRO A 134 14.64 34.90 -9.66
C PRO A 134 13.27 35.27 -10.27
N GLN A 135 13.08 35.05 -11.59
CA GLN A 135 11.78 35.19 -12.27
C GLN A 135 10.76 34.11 -11.89
N ASN A 136 11.17 33.00 -11.27
CA ASN A 136 10.26 31.96 -10.79
C ASN A 136 9.50 32.40 -9.52
N LEU A 137 9.94 33.49 -8.88
CA LEU A 137 9.20 34.12 -7.79
C LEU A 137 7.80 34.53 -8.28
N TYR A 138 6.80 34.29 -7.44
CA TYR A 138 5.38 34.54 -7.67
C TYR A 138 4.71 33.71 -8.78
N GLN A 139 5.40 32.71 -9.36
CA GLN A 139 4.79 31.76 -10.29
C GLN A 139 3.95 30.71 -9.55
N GLU A 140 2.87 30.26 -10.19
CA GLU A 140 2.10 29.08 -9.77
C GLU A 140 2.84 27.82 -10.24
N VAL A 141 3.00 26.85 -9.35
CA VAL A 141 3.70 25.58 -9.60
C VAL A 141 2.92 24.42 -9.00
N MET A 142 2.94 23.28 -9.70
CA MET A 142 2.60 21.97 -9.13
C MET A 142 3.89 21.20 -8.87
N LEU A 143 4.04 20.67 -7.66
CA LEU A 143 5.25 19.97 -7.19
C LEU A 143 4.90 18.54 -6.79
N LEU A 144 5.63 17.56 -7.31
CA LEU A 144 5.56 16.16 -6.87
C LEU A 144 6.74 15.85 -5.95
N GLY A 145 6.46 15.52 -4.70
CA GLY A 145 7.48 15.19 -3.69
C GLY A 145 6.86 14.54 -2.45
N THR A 146 7.70 14.13 -1.50
CA THR A 146 7.26 13.49 -0.24
C THR A 146 6.78 14.55 0.75
N MET A 147 5.59 14.34 1.35
CA MET A 147 5.01 15.27 2.30
C MET A 147 5.69 15.12 3.68
N GLU A 148 6.82 15.80 3.86
CA GLU A 148 7.68 15.67 5.03
C GLU A 148 8.04 17.02 5.64
N LYS A 149 8.18 17.03 6.97
CA LYS A 149 8.67 18.21 7.70
C LYS A 149 10.06 18.63 7.20
N TYR A 150 10.22 19.90 6.89
CA TYR A 150 11.50 20.47 6.44
C TYR A 150 11.72 21.84 7.09
N PHE A 151 12.97 22.12 7.47
CA PHE A 151 13.35 23.27 8.31
C PHE A 151 12.43 23.47 9.55
N GLY A 152 12.03 22.37 10.20
CA GLY A 152 11.19 22.37 11.41
C GLY A 152 9.69 22.71 11.18
N GLY A 153 9.29 23.12 9.98
CA GLY A 153 7.88 23.30 9.59
C GLY A 153 7.35 22.14 8.75
N SER A 154 6.10 22.24 8.30
CA SER A 154 5.58 21.39 7.23
C SER A 154 6.31 21.68 5.92
N GLY A 155 6.50 20.67 5.08
CA GLY A 155 7.26 20.81 3.85
C GLY A 155 6.98 19.79 2.77
N ILE A 156 7.76 19.89 1.70
CA ILE A 156 7.83 18.96 0.58
C ILE A 156 9.31 18.60 0.40
N LYS A 157 9.64 17.32 0.56
CA LYS A 157 11.01 16.79 0.37
C LYS A 157 11.08 15.93 -0.88
N ASN A 158 12.29 15.54 -1.25
CA ASN A 158 12.56 14.63 -2.37
C ASN A 158 11.80 15.00 -3.66
N VAL A 159 11.68 16.29 -3.99
CA VAL A 159 10.91 16.74 -5.17
C VAL A 159 11.48 16.10 -6.42
N GLN A 160 10.63 15.35 -7.11
CA GLN A 160 10.98 14.47 -8.22
C GLN A 160 10.35 14.88 -9.55
N ALA A 161 9.28 15.68 -9.54
CA ALA A 161 8.78 16.37 -10.72
C ALA A 161 8.13 17.70 -10.37
N TYR A 162 8.00 18.59 -11.35
CA TYR A 162 7.15 19.77 -11.27
C TYR A 162 6.48 20.10 -12.61
N ILE A 163 5.37 20.84 -12.55
CA ILE A 163 4.70 21.45 -13.69
C ILE A 163 4.59 22.95 -13.44
N MET A 164 5.08 23.77 -14.37
CA MET A 164 5.02 25.24 -14.30
C MET A 164 4.90 25.81 -15.72
N ASN A 165 4.01 26.78 -15.93
CA ASN A 165 3.75 27.42 -17.23
C ASN A 165 3.35 26.47 -18.40
N GLY A 166 3.06 25.20 -18.12
CA GLY A 166 2.77 24.15 -19.10
C GLY A 166 3.95 23.25 -19.44
N ASP A 167 5.16 23.57 -18.95
CA ASP A 167 6.33 22.70 -19.02
C ASP A 167 6.33 21.73 -17.82
N THR A 168 6.66 20.46 -18.09
CA THR A 168 6.85 19.39 -17.09
C THR A 168 8.32 19.00 -17.03
N ILE A 169 8.90 18.94 -15.83
CA ILE A 169 10.31 18.61 -15.60
C ILE A 169 10.42 17.59 -14.46
N GLY A 170 11.24 16.55 -14.65
CA GLY A 170 11.46 15.47 -13.69
C GLY A 170 10.59 14.23 -13.91
N ASP A 171 10.77 13.24 -13.04
CA ASP A 171 10.21 11.89 -13.13
C ASP A 171 8.83 11.81 -12.44
N ILE A 172 7.79 11.63 -13.26
CA ILE A 172 6.43 11.29 -12.80
C ILE A 172 6.27 9.76 -12.93
N PRO A 173 6.16 9.00 -11.82
CA PRO A 173 5.82 7.59 -11.87
C PRO A 173 4.38 7.43 -12.37
N ALA A 174 4.13 6.34 -13.09
CA ALA A 174 2.78 5.91 -13.47
C ALA A 174 1.86 5.87 -12.23
N GLU A 175 0.61 6.32 -12.39
CA GLU A 175 -0.38 6.16 -11.31
C GLU A 175 -0.90 4.72 -11.37
N GLU A 176 -0.95 3.99 -10.25
CA GLU A 176 -1.52 2.64 -10.26
C GLU A 176 -3.01 2.70 -10.65
N VAL A 177 -3.31 2.43 -11.93
CA VAL A 177 -4.67 2.34 -12.48
C VAL A 177 -5.34 1.09 -11.91
N LYS A 178 -5.79 1.21 -10.67
CA LYS A 178 -6.39 0.14 -9.89
C LYS A 178 -7.64 -0.36 -10.58
N ALA A 179 -7.57 -1.60 -11.08
CA ALA A 179 -8.70 -2.25 -11.72
C ALA A 179 -9.94 -2.26 -10.79
N ILE A 180 -11.06 -1.76 -11.30
CA ILE A 180 -12.39 -1.82 -10.68
C ILE A 180 -12.81 -3.29 -10.51
N PHE A 181 -12.38 -4.14 -11.44
CA PHE A 181 -12.54 -5.59 -11.36
C PHE A 181 -11.39 -6.30 -12.10
N SER A 182 -10.88 -7.40 -11.53
CA SER A 182 -9.85 -8.23 -12.16
C SER A 182 -10.08 -9.71 -11.89
N GLU A 183 -9.94 -10.57 -12.90
CA GLU A 183 -9.87 -12.02 -12.75
C GLU A 183 -8.81 -12.62 -13.69
N THR A 184 -7.92 -13.43 -13.13
CA THR A 184 -6.79 -14.07 -13.84
C THR A 184 -7.02 -15.56 -14.09
N PHE A 185 -7.97 -16.18 -13.38
CA PHE A 185 -8.16 -17.62 -13.26
C PHE A 185 -6.89 -18.37 -12.79
N ALA A 186 -6.03 -17.73 -12.00
CA ALA A 186 -4.74 -18.28 -11.57
C ALA A 186 -4.84 -19.54 -10.68
N SER A 187 -6.00 -19.78 -10.07
CA SER A 187 -6.24 -20.86 -9.08
C SER A 187 -7.58 -21.60 -9.24
N GLY A 188 -8.47 -21.14 -10.13
CA GLY A 188 -9.80 -21.71 -10.37
C GLY A 188 -10.63 -20.80 -11.29
N GLN A 189 -11.93 -21.07 -11.44
CA GLN A 189 -12.85 -20.20 -12.22
C GLN A 189 -13.25 -18.89 -11.49
N GLY A 190 -12.79 -18.69 -10.26
CA GLY A 190 -13.25 -17.61 -9.39
C GLY A 190 -14.76 -17.66 -9.13
N GLU A 191 -15.35 -16.50 -8.94
CA GLU A 191 -16.80 -16.32 -8.76
C GLU A 191 -17.59 -16.31 -10.10
N PHE A 192 -16.97 -16.69 -11.22
CA PHE A 192 -17.69 -16.85 -12.49
C PHE A 192 -18.62 -18.07 -12.44
N THR A 193 -19.71 -18.00 -13.20
CA THR A 193 -20.75 -19.03 -13.27
C THR A 193 -20.95 -19.52 -14.70
N VAL A 194 -21.10 -20.83 -14.88
CA VAL A 194 -21.36 -21.44 -16.19
C VAL A 194 -22.87 -21.61 -16.38
N LYS A 195 -23.41 -21.07 -17.49
CA LYS A 195 -24.82 -21.12 -17.88
C LYS A 195 -24.94 -21.82 -19.23
N ASN A 196 -25.04 -23.15 -19.18
CA ASN A 196 -25.33 -23.99 -20.34
C ASN A 196 -26.73 -23.66 -20.91
N VAL A 197 -26.83 -23.44 -22.22
CA VAL A 197 -28.09 -23.10 -22.93
C VAL A 197 -28.49 -24.22 -23.90
N THR A 198 -27.53 -24.77 -24.63
CA THR A 198 -27.69 -25.96 -25.47
C THR A 198 -26.44 -26.81 -25.31
N VAL A 199 -26.55 -27.97 -24.67
CA VAL A 199 -25.45 -28.94 -24.54
C VAL A 199 -26.03 -30.33 -24.75
N PRO A 200 -25.64 -31.07 -25.80
CA PRO A 200 -26.14 -32.43 -26.03
C PRO A 200 -25.70 -33.36 -24.90
N ALA A 201 -26.64 -34.11 -24.31
CA ALA A 201 -26.33 -35.04 -23.20
C ALA A 201 -25.33 -36.14 -23.62
N GLU A 202 -25.31 -36.47 -24.90
CA GLU A 202 -24.36 -37.38 -25.56
C GLU A 202 -22.91 -36.83 -25.64
N MET A 203 -22.69 -35.53 -25.49
CA MET A 203 -21.35 -34.92 -25.41
C MET A 203 -20.62 -35.35 -24.12
N GLY A 204 -21.36 -35.60 -23.03
CA GLY A 204 -20.82 -36.19 -21.79
C GLY A 204 -19.79 -35.33 -21.02
N ALA A 205 -19.68 -34.05 -21.35
CA ALA A 205 -18.72 -33.11 -20.76
C ALA A 205 -19.36 -31.71 -20.60
N GLU A 206 -18.72 -30.83 -19.82
CA GLU A 206 -19.06 -29.40 -19.76
C GLU A 206 -18.43 -28.64 -20.94
N VAL A 207 -19.10 -27.60 -21.43
CA VAL A 207 -18.53 -26.73 -22.48
C VAL A 207 -17.40 -25.88 -21.91
N TRP A 208 -17.62 -25.27 -20.74
CA TRP A 208 -16.65 -24.43 -20.04
C TRP A 208 -16.01 -25.20 -18.88
N THR A 209 -14.68 -25.20 -18.82
CA THR A 209 -13.89 -25.84 -17.76
C THR A 209 -12.72 -24.94 -17.37
N TRP A 210 -12.38 -24.87 -16.09
CA TRP A 210 -11.07 -24.35 -15.68
C TRP A 210 -9.96 -25.34 -16.04
N ASP A 211 -8.84 -24.84 -16.56
CA ASP A 211 -7.67 -25.64 -16.91
C ASP A 211 -6.49 -25.36 -15.97
N SER A 212 -5.70 -26.39 -15.66
CA SER A 212 -4.52 -26.27 -14.78
C SER A 212 -3.41 -25.39 -15.37
N TYR A 213 -3.48 -25.07 -16.67
CA TYR A 213 -2.68 -24.02 -17.31
C TYR A 213 -3.15 -22.58 -17.00
N LYS A 214 -4.07 -22.39 -16.04
CA LYS A 214 -4.52 -21.10 -15.49
C LYS A 214 -5.32 -20.24 -16.48
N TYR A 215 -6.38 -20.84 -17.02
CA TYR A 215 -7.38 -20.15 -17.83
C TYR A 215 -8.73 -20.87 -17.80
N MET A 216 -9.79 -20.19 -18.22
CA MET A 216 -11.07 -20.82 -18.54
C MET A 216 -11.07 -21.25 -20.01
N LYS A 217 -11.39 -22.51 -20.26
CA LYS A 217 -11.41 -23.14 -21.59
C LYS A 217 -12.83 -23.49 -21.98
N ALA A 218 -13.25 -23.08 -23.17
CA ALA A 218 -14.51 -23.44 -23.81
C ALA A 218 -14.28 -24.33 -25.03
N THR A 219 -14.91 -25.50 -25.08
CA THR A 219 -15.01 -26.31 -26.30
C THR A 219 -16.22 -27.24 -26.28
N SER A 220 -16.69 -27.61 -27.47
CA SER A 220 -17.68 -28.66 -27.71
C SER A 220 -17.13 -29.79 -28.59
N PHE A 221 -15.79 -29.85 -28.73
CA PHE A 221 -15.09 -30.93 -29.43
C PHE A 221 -14.70 -32.02 -28.43
N VAL A 222 -15.40 -33.16 -28.44
CA VAL A 222 -15.21 -34.24 -27.47
C VAL A 222 -15.04 -35.57 -28.20
N ASN A 223 -14.01 -36.34 -27.83
CA ASN A 223 -13.69 -37.65 -28.41
C ASN A 223 -13.67 -37.66 -29.96
N TYR A 224 -12.99 -36.66 -30.55
CA TYR A 224 -12.89 -36.43 -32.00
C TYR A 224 -14.22 -36.16 -32.72
N THR A 225 -15.23 -35.68 -32.00
CA THR A 225 -16.56 -35.32 -32.52
C THR A 225 -16.89 -33.87 -32.18
N ASP A 226 -17.25 -33.08 -33.18
CA ASP A 226 -17.83 -31.74 -33.02
C ASP A 226 -19.30 -31.86 -32.58
N TYR A 227 -19.67 -31.22 -31.46
CA TYR A 227 -21.06 -31.10 -31.02
C TYR A 227 -21.59 -29.67 -31.20
N ALA A 228 -22.86 -29.53 -31.55
CA ALA A 228 -23.53 -28.23 -31.54
C ALA A 228 -23.84 -27.83 -30.08
N ALA A 229 -23.31 -26.70 -29.62
CA ALA A 229 -23.46 -26.25 -28.24
C ALA A 229 -23.45 -24.71 -28.07
N GLU A 230 -24.31 -24.22 -27.18
CA GLU A 230 -24.30 -22.87 -26.64
C GLU A 230 -24.11 -22.92 -25.11
N SER A 231 -23.09 -22.22 -24.60
CA SER A 231 -22.87 -22.05 -23.15
C SER A 231 -22.13 -20.75 -22.83
N TRP A 232 -22.49 -20.14 -21.72
CA TRP A 232 -21.99 -18.84 -21.29
C TRP A 232 -21.15 -18.97 -20.01
N LEU A 233 -20.04 -18.23 -19.94
CA LEU A 233 -19.30 -17.97 -18.71
C LEU A 233 -19.61 -16.54 -18.26
N ILE A 234 -20.22 -16.39 -17.09
CA ILE A 234 -20.81 -15.12 -16.60
C ILE A 234 -20.11 -14.67 -15.32
N SER A 235 -19.70 -13.40 -15.27
CA SER A 235 -18.99 -12.81 -14.13
C SER A 235 -19.84 -12.72 -12.86
N PRO A 236 -19.22 -12.52 -11.69
CA PRO A 236 -19.89 -11.89 -10.55
C PRO A 236 -20.43 -10.50 -10.93
N GLU A 237 -21.18 -9.89 -10.01
CA GLU A 237 -21.53 -8.48 -10.10
C GLU A 237 -20.28 -7.59 -10.04
N VAL A 238 -20.12 -6.71 -11.02
CA VAL A 238 -19.12 -5.64 -11.05
C VAL A 238 -19.80 -4.32 -10.75
N ASP A 239 -19.22 -3.52 -9.87
CA ASP A 239 -19.77 -2.26 -9.41
C ASP A 239 -19.07 -1.07 -10.07
N LEU A 240 -19.73 -0.44 -11.05
CA LEU A 240 -19.25 0.74 -11.77
C LEU A 240 -19.88 2.04 -11.22
N SER A 241 -20.42 2.01 -9.98
CA SER A 241 -21.14 3.15 -9.39
C SER A 241 -20.29 4.41 -9.24
N ASN A 242 -19.03 4.26 -8.84
CA ASN A 242 -18.07 5.36 -8.64
C ASN A 242 -17.19 5.65 -9.87
N ALA A 243 -17.31 4.85 -10.94
CA ALA A 243 -16.37 4.84 -12.05
C ALA A 243 -16.46 6.12 -12.91
N THR A 244 -15.34 6.83 -13.10
CA THR A 244 -15.31 8.08 -13.89
C THR A 244 -15.27 7.79 -15.39
N ASN A 245 -14.58 6.71 -15.77
CA ASN A 245 -14.54 6.02 -17.05
C ASN A 245 -14.64 4.50 -16.79
N ALA A 246 -14.87 3.70 -17.83
CA ALA A 246 -14.87 2.23 -17.66
C ALA A 246 -14.45 1.54 -18.97
N THR A 247 -13.32 0.84 -18.93
CA THR A 247 -12.78 0.09 -20.08
C THR A 247 -12.45 -1.34 -19.68
N LEU A 248 -12.97 -2.31 -20.43
CA LEU A 248 -12.74 -3.75 -20.24
C LEU A 248 -11.65 -4.26 -21.18
N THR A 249 -10.74 -5.08 -20.68
CA THR A 249 -9.77 -5.85 -21.46
C THR A 249 -9.71 -7.31 -21.01
N PHE A 250 -9.22 -8.21 -21.87
CA PHE A 250 -8.87 -9.60 -21.52
C PHE A 250 -7.84 -10.21 -22.47
N GLU A 251 -7.19 -11.29 -22.03
CA GLU A 251 -6.36 -12.17 -22.87
C GLU A 251 -7.12 -13.42 -23.28
N TYR A 252 -7.02 -13.82 -24.55
CA TYR A 252 -7.61 -15.08 -25.02
C TYR A 252 -6.75 -15.80 -26.07
N VAL A 253 -7.07 -17.07 -26.30
CA VAL A 253 -6.63 -17.84 -27.48
C VAL A 253 -7.85 -18.46 -28.15
N ALA A 254 -7.91 -18.39 -29.48
CA ALA A 254 -9.03 -18.93 -30.25
C ALA A 254 -8.54 -19.80 -31.40
N ARG A 255 -8.95 -21.07 -31.45
CA ARG A 255 -8.48 -22.04 -32.45
C ARG A 255 -9.60 -22.88 -33.06
N TYR A 256 -9.37 -23.31 -34.29
CA TYR A 256 -10.19 -24.24 -35.09
C TYR A 256 -11.64 -23.83 -35.42
N PHE A 257 -12.16 -22.69 -34.94
CA PHE A 257 -13.47 -22.14 -35.37
C PHE A 257 -13.57 -21.93 -36.89
N THR A 258 -14.80 -21.89 -37.40
CA THR A 258 -15.09 -21.51 -38.79
C THR A 258 -15.40 -20.00 -38.90
N ASN A 259 -16.15 -19.44 -37.93
CA ASN A 259 -16.45 -18.01 -37.89
C ASN A 259 -16.37 -17.48 -36.45
N LEU A 260 -15.14 -17.19 -36.00
CA LEU A 260 -14.87 -16.77 -34.62
C LEU A 260 -15.77 -15.61 -34.12
N PRO A 261 -15.99 -14.52 -34.88
CA PRO A 261 -16.96 -13.45 -34.52
C PRO A 261 -18.42 -13.88 -34.28
N GLU A 262 -18.87 -15.02 -34.81
CA GLU A 262 -20.20 -15.58 -34.53
C GLU A 262 -20.16 -16.67 -33.45
N ASN A 263 -19.03 -17.38 -33.35
CA ASN A 263 -18.87 -18.50 -32.41
C ASN A 263 -18.49 -18.08 -30.99
N ILE A 264 -17.77 -16.97 -30.83
CA ILE A 264 -17.41 -16.37 -29.55
C ILE A 264 -17.96 -14.94 -29.54
N THR A 265 -18.75 -14.59 -28.53
CA THR A 265 -19.32 -13.25 -28.41
C THR A 265 -19.30 -12.77 -26.97
N LEU A 266 -19.09 -11.47 -26.78
CA LEU A 266 -19.08 -10.82 -25.47
C LEU A 266 -20.40 -10.07 -25.24
N TRP A 267 -20.90 -10.11 -24.02
CA TRP A 267 -22.17 -9.52 -23.64
C TRP A 267 -22.08 -8.81 -22.28
N ILE A 268 -22.95 -7.83 -22.05
CA ILE A 268 -23.10 -7.12 -20.78
C ILE A 268 -24.57 -6.96 -20.41
N THR A 269 -24.88 -7.01 -19.12
CA THR A 269 -26.21 -6.66 -18.58
C THR A 269 -26.06 -5.84 -17.31
N GLU A 270 -27.06 -5.02 -16.99
CA GLU A 270 -27.22 -4.47 -15.64
C GLU A 270 -27.67 -5.58 -14.67
N SER A 271 -27.23 -5.54 -13.41
CA SER A 271 -27.58 -6.56 -12.40
C SER A 271 -29.04 -6.52 -11.95
N ASN A 272 -29.66 -5.34 -12.03
CA ASN A 272 -31.03 -5.08 -11.56
C ASN A 272 -32.11 -5.59 -12.54
N VAL A 273 -31.78 -5.72 -13.83
CA VAL A 273 -32.66 -6.13 -14.93
C VAL A 273 -31.82 -6.89 -15.97
N GLU A 274 -31.97 -8.22 -16.03
CA GLU A 274 -31.22 -9.05 -17.00
C GLU A 274 -31.68 -8.79 -18.45
N ASN A 275 -30.92 -7.96 -19.17
CA ASN A 275 -31.19 -7.51 -20.53
C ASN A 275 -29.88 -7.42 -21.34
N TRP A 276 -29.29 -8.58 -21.63
CA TRP A 276 -27.99 -8.73 -22.29
C TRP A 276 -27.87 -7.95 -23.61
N GLN A 277 -26.93 -7.02 -23.67
CA GLN A 277 -26.49 -6.33 -24.88
C GLN A 277 -25.16 -6.92 -25.35
N GLN A 278 -24.96 -7.06 -26.66
CA GLN A 278 -23.70 -7.58 -27.21
C GLN A 278 -22.65 -6.46 -27.27
N LEU A 279 -21.44 -6.75 -26.76
CA LEU A 279 -20.26 -5.90 -26.88
C LEU A 279 -19.43 -6.31 -28.11
N THR A 280 -18.69 -5.35 -28.67
CA THR A 280 -17.72 -5.60 -29.74
C THR A 280 -16.36 -5.92 -29.11
N ILE A 281 -15.68 -6.95 -29.60
CA ILE A 281 -14.28 -7.26 -29.27
C ILE A 281 -13.41 -6.65 -30.39
N PRO A 282 -12.59 -5.61 -30.14
CA PRO A 282 -11.82 -4.93 -31.19
C PRO A 282 -10.84 -5.86 -31.94
N ASN A 283 -10.03 -6.60 -31.18
CA ASN A 283 -9.08 -7.58 -31.71
C ASN A 283 -9.70 -8.96 -31.61
N HIS A 284 -10.32 -9.46 -32.68
CA HIS A 284 -10.90 -10.80 -32.71
C HIS A 284 -10.26 -11.68 -33.79
N VAL A 285 -9.24 -12.44 -33.39
CA VAL A 285 -8.31 -13.17 -34.27
C VAL A 285 -8.29 -14.67 -33.99
N LEU A 286 -8.30 -15.47 -35.06
CA LEU A 286 -8.09 -16.93 -35.00
C LEU A 286 -6.58 -17.22 -35.06
N GLN A 287 -6.09 -18.18 -34.26
CA GLN A 287 -4.65 -18.42 -34.08
C GLN A 287 -4.18 -19.83 -34.47
N ASP A 288 -2.99 -19.88 -35.09
CA ASP A 288 -2.30 -21.11 -35.51
C ASP A 288 -1.45 -21.76 -34.40
N ALA A 289 -1.37 -21.15 -33.22
CA ALA A 289 -0.68 -21.65 -32.04
C ALA A 289 -1.51 -21.39 -30.76
N TRP A 290 -1.16 -22.08 -29.67
CA TRP A 290 -1.78 -21.87 -28.35
C TRP A 290 -1.12 -20.74 -27.54
N THR A 291 -0.04 -20.14 -28.06
CA THR A 291 0.66 -18.99 -27.47
C THR A 291 1.26 -18.11 -28.58
N PRO A 292 1.44 -16.80 -28.35
CA PRO A 292 0.96 -16.03 -27.20
C PRO A 292 -0.57 -15.86 -27.20
N PHE A 293 -1.12 -15.47 -26.06
CA PHE A 293 -2.52 -15.04 -25.97
C PHE A 293 -2.68 -13.69 -26.68
N ALA A 294 -3.80 -13.48 -27.37
CA ALA A 294 -4.18 -12.21 -27.96
C ALA A 294 -4.85 -11.32 -26.91
N LYS A 295 -4.46 -10.04 -26.83
CA LYS A 295 -5.18 -9.01 -26.05
C LYS A 295 -6.43 -8.57 -26.82
N SER A 296 -7.58 -8.51 -26.16
CA SER A 296 -8.89 -8.10 -26.72
C SER A 296 -8.90 -6.74 -27.41
N GLY A 297 -8.00 -5.83 -26.99
CA GLY A 297 -8.17 -4.40 -27.18
C GLY A 297 -9.22 -3.83 -26.22
N ASP A 298 -9.35 -2.50 -26.21
CA ASP A 298 -10.22 -1.78 -25.28
C ASP A 298 -11.70 -1.93 -25.62
N ILE A 299 -12.49 -2.38 -24.64
CA ILE A 299 -13.93 -2.56 -24.77
C ILE A 299 -14.62 -1.51 -23.89
N ASP A 300 -15.15 -0.49 -24.55
CA ASP A 300 -15.81 0.64 -23.90
C ASP A 300 -17.07 0.22 -23.12
N LEU A 301 -17.07 0.44 -21.80
CA LEU A 301 -18.20 0.23 -20.90
C LEU A 301 -18.82 1.54 -20.39
N ASN A 302 -18.45 2.72 -20.94
CA ASN A 302 -18.86 4.03 -20.41
C ASN A 302 -20.39 4.25 -20.34
N ALA A 303 -21.19 3.52 -21.13
CA ALA A 303 -22.66 3.51 -21.06
C ALA A 303 -23.23 2.87 -19.77
N TYR A 304 -22.38 2.28 -18.93
CA TYR A 304 -22.73 1.56 -17.71
C TYR A 304 -22.14 2.19 -16.43
N LYS A 305 -21.51 3.36 -16.52
CA LYS A 305 -21.09 4.14 -15.34
C LYS A 305 -22.26 4.53 -14.46
N GLY A 306 -22.05 4.57 -13.15
CA GLY A 306 -23.12 4.78 -12.17
C GLY A 306 -24.01 3.55 -11.93
N LYS A 307 -23.64 2.36 -12.43
CA LYS A 307 -24.46 1.15 -12.39
C LYS A 307 -23.67 -0.08 -11.91
N LYS A 308 -24.40 -1.17 -11.67
CA LYS A 308 -23.85 -2.51 -11.44
C LYS A 308 -24.14 -3.42 -12.62
N VAL A 309 -23.16 -4.20 -13.04
CA VAL A 309 -23.21 -4.99 -14.28
C VAL A 309 -22.68 -6.41 -14.12
N LYS A 310 -22.95 -7.26 -15.11
CA LYS A 310 -22.29 -8.55 -15.33
C LYS A 310 -21.82 -8.69 -16.77
N ILE A 311 -20.67 -9.30 -16.95
CA ILE A 311 -20.06 -9.62 -18.25
C ILE A 311 -20.33 -11.10 -18.57
N GLY A 312 -20.63 -11.40 -19.83
CA GLY A 312 -20.93 -12.76 -20.30
C GLY A 312 -20.11 -13.11 -21.54
N PHE A 313 -19.25 -14.13 -21.43
CA PHE A 313 -18.53 -14.72 -22.55
C PHE A 313 -19.34 -15.89 -23.09
N LYS A 314 -19.95 -15.72 -24.26
CA LYS A 314 -20.81 -16.71 -24.92
C LYS A 314 -19.99 -17.53 -25.92
N TYR A 315 -19.96 -18.85 -25.72
CA TYR A 315 -19.56 -19.85 -26.71
C TYR A 315 -20.81 -20.36 -27.43
N ASN A 316 -20.78 -20.41 -28.76
CA ASN A 316 -21.90 -20.86 -29.60
C ASN A 316 -21.42 -21.50 -30.91
N CYS A 317 -21.35 -22.83 -30.96
CA CYS A 317 -20.96 -23.58 -32.16
C CYS A 317 -22.15 -24.42 -32.67
N THR A 318 -22.41 -24.37 -33.98
CA THR A 318 -23.55 -25.08 -34.62
C THR A 318 -23.11 -26.25 -35.51
N GLU A 319 -21.93 -26.17 -36.12
CA GLU A 319 -21.42 -27.17 -37.08
C GLU A 319 -20.00 -27.65 -36.78
N LYS A 320 -19.14 -26.77 -36.27
CA LYS A 320 -17.73 -27.05 -35.98
C LYS A 320 -17.34 -26.45 -34.63
N ALA A 321 -16.78 -27.28 -33.76
CA ALA A 321 -16.43 -26.94 -32.40
C ALA A 321 -14.99 -26.43 -32.34
N GLY A 322 -14.81 -25.10 -32.36
CA GLY A 322 -13.52 -24.51 -32.01
C GLY A 322 -13.24 -24.60 -30.50
N THR A 323 -12.01 -24.26 -30.11
CA THR A 323 -11.60 -24.16 -28.71
C THR A 323 -11.16 -22.73 -28.41
N TYR A 324 -11.67 -22.18 -27.31
CA TYR A 324 -11.36 -20.85 -26.81
C TYR A 324 -10.79 -20.94 -25.39
N GLU A 325 -9.73 -20.20 -25.10
CA GLU A 325 -9.07 -20.15 -23.79
C GLU A 325 -9.02 -18.68 -23.35
N LEU A 326 -9.35 -18.37 -22.10
CA LEU A 326 -9.63 -17.01 -21.62
C LEU A 326 -9.01 -16.77 -20.23
N LYS A 327 -8.38 -15.61 -20.03
CA LYS A 327 -7.78 -15.19 -18.74
C LYS A 327 -7.57 -13.66 -18.69
N ASN A 328 -7.01 -13.19 -17.58
CA ASN A 328 -6.56 -11.81 -17.38
C ASN A 328 -7.63 -10.76 -17.76
N ILE A 329 -8.85 -10.99 -17.31
CA ILE A 329 -9.97 -10.06 -17.46
C ILE A 329 -9.71 -8.88 -16.51
N SER A 330 -9.75 -7.65 -17.03
CA SER A 330 -9.57 -6.42 -16.24
C SER A 330 -10.60 -5.37 -16.66
N ILE A 331 -11.11 -4.59 -15.70
CA ILE A 331 -11.94 -3.41 -15.94
C ILE A 331 -11.32 -2.23 -15.20
N GLU A 332 -10.93 -1.20 -15.93
CA GLU A 332 -10.15 -0.04 -15.44
C GLU A 332 -10.94 1.27 -15.54
N ASP A 333 -10.68 2.20 -14.62
CA ASP A 333 -11.25 3.57 -14.63
C ASP A 333 -10.45 4.49 -15.57
N ARG A 334 -10.43 4.16 -16.86
CA ARG A 334 -9.80 4.93 -17.94
C ARG A 334 -10.65 4.92 -19.21
N ALA A 335 -10.44 5.87 -20.12
CA ALA A 335 -11.17 5.92 -21.38
C ALA A 335 -10.61 4.92 -22.41
N ALA A 336 -11.49 4.37 -23.23
CA ALA A 336 -11.10 3.42 -24.27
C ALA A 336 -10.31 4.13 -25.38
N GLY A 337 -9.11 3.63 -25.68
CA GLY A 337 -8.19 4.25 -26.64
C GLY A 337 -7.20 5.25 -26.03
N GLU A 338 -7.31 5.57 -24.75
CA GLU A 338 -6.13 5.89 -23.95
C GLU A 338 -5.31 4.60 -23.85
N THR A 339 -3.98 4.67 -24.05
CA THR A 339 -3.14 3.51 -23.75
C THR A 339 -3.44 3.07 -22.32
N PRO A 340 -3.63 1.78 -22.02
CA PRO A 340 -3.50 1.34 -20.65
C PRO A 340 -2.15 1.82 -20.15
N GLU A 341 -2.07 2.43 -18.96
CA GLU A 341 -0.81 2.44 -18.25
C GLU A 341 -0.50 0.96 -17.99
N GLU A 342 0.41 0.42 -18.80
CA GLU A 342 0.87 -0.95 -18.67
C GLU A 342 1.46 -1.03 -17.27
N PRO A 343 0.99 -1.96 -16.39
CA PRO A 343 1.59 -2.12 -15.07
C PRO A 343 3.05 -2.48 -15.33
N GLU A 344 3.95 -1.51 -15.12
CA GLU A 344 5.11 -1.35 -16.01
C GLU A 344 5.80 -2.68 -16.24
N THR A 345 6.02 -3.08 -17.50
CA THR A 345 6.90 -4.22 -17.79
C THR A 345 8.23 -3.86 -17.15
N PRO A 346 8.61 -4.45 -15.99
CA PRO A 346 9.34 -3.66 -15.01
C PRO A 346 10.62 -3.12 -15.63
N THR A 347 10.86 -1.81 -15.52
CA THR A 347 12.12 -1.23 -16.01
C THR A 347 13.23 -2.11 -15.46
N GLU A 348 14.24 -2.43 -16.27
CA GLU A 348 14.89 -3.75 -16.30
C GLU A 348 15.41 -4.30 -14.95
N ASN A 349 15.45 -3.47 -13.90
CA ASN A 349 15.95 -3.69 -12.54
C ASN A 349 14.86 -3.69 -11.44
N GLU A 350 13.56 -3.72 -11.72
CA GLU A 350 12.49 -3.66 -10.69
C GLU A 350 11.60 -4.93 -10.60
N SER A 351 10.97 -5.16 -9.44
CA SER A 351 10.26 -6.41 -9.09
C SER A 351 9.19 -6.21 -8.01
N SER A 352 8.10 -7.00 -8.03
CA SER A 352 7.00 -6.94 -7.06
C SER A 352 6.70 -8.30 -6.40
N LYS A 353 5.80 -8.34 -5.43
CA LYS A 353 5.39 -9.58 -4.73
C LYS A 353 4.63 -10.53 -5.66
N GLU A 354 3.89 -9.95 -6.60
CA GLU A 354 3.07 -10.58 -7.63
C GLU A 354 3.92 -11.00 -8.84
N ASN A 355 4.92 -10.18 -9.19
CA ASN A 355 5.91 -10.44 -10.24
C ASN A 355 7.35 -10.40 -9.67
N PRO A 356 7.74 -11.39 -8.85
CA PRO A 356 9.07 -11.46 -8.25
C PRO A 356 10.09 -11.97 -9.28
N PHE A 357 11.33 -11.47 -9.20
CA PHE A 357 12.44 -12.00 -9.97
C PHE A 357 12.66 -13.49 -9.72
N THR A 358 13.02 -14.23 -10.76
CA THR A 358 13.64 -15.56 -10.57
C THR A 358 15.04 -15.38 -9.99
N VAL A 359 15.62 -16.44 -9.41
CA VAL A 359 16.99 -16.40 -8.89
C VAL A 359 18.00 -16.06 -10.00
N ALA A 360 17.87 -16.64 -11.19
CA ALA A 360 18.71 -16.27 -12.34
C ALA A 360 18.52 -14.80 -12.75
N THR A 361 17.29 -14.27 -12.69
CA THR A 361 17.03 -12.85 -12.94
C THR A 361 17.72 -11.98 -11.88
N ALA A 362 17.53 -12.24 -10.59
CA ALA A 362 18.15 -11.50 -9.50
C ALA A 362 19.70 -11.54 -9.58
N ILE A 363 20.29 -12.69 -9.92
CA ILE A 363 21.72 -12.83 -10.17
C ILE A 363 22.18 -11.94 -11.35
N SER A 364 21.41 -11.88 -12.44
CA SER A 364 21.72 -10.99 -13.58
C SER A 364 21.62 -9.50 -13.27
N LYS A 365 20.86 -9.12 -12.22
CA LYS A 365 20.60 -7.74 -11.80
C LYS A 365 21.49 -7.24 -10.68
N TYR A 366 22.22 -8.12 -10.02
CA TYR A 366 23.18 -7.73 -8.99
C TYR A 366 24.23 -6.75 -9.54
N ASN A 367 24.33 -5.57 -8.91
CA ASN A 367 25.36 -4.59 -9.19
C ASN A 367 26.25 -4.38 -7.95
N ALA A 368 27.53 -4.77 -8.06
CA ALA A 368 28.50 -4.67 -6.98
C ALA A 368 28.79 -3.24 -6.48
N SER A 369 28.33 -2.20 -7.20
CA SER A 369 28.50 -0.78 -6.86
C SER A 369 27.20 -0.07 -6.45
N LYS A 370 26.03 -0.70 -6.60
CA LYS A 370 24.73 -0.15 -6.20
C LYS A 370 23.80 -1.28 -5.74
N PRO A 371 23.54 -1.43 -4.41
CA PRO A 371 22.44 -2.24 -3.92
C PRO A 371 21.12 -1.85 -4.56
N LEU A 372 20.28 -2.84 -4.85
CA LEU A 372 18.90 -2.65 -5.27
C LEU A 372 18.00 -2.95 -4.07
N ALA A 373 17.30 -1.94 -3.56
CA ALA A 373 16.41 -2.08 -2.41
C ALA A 373 15.11 -2.82 -2.79
N ASP A 374 14.32 -3.20 -1.77
CA ASP A 374 12.95 -3.73 -1.87
C ASP A 374 12.69 -4.80 -2.95
N THR A 375 13.74 -5.53 -3.33
CA THR A 375 13.73 -6.52 -4.41
C THR A 375 12.99 -7.77 -3.96
N TRP A 376 12.00 -8.16 -4.75
CA TRP A 376 11.24 -9.38 -4.57
C TRP A 376 11.86 -10.51 -5.40
N VAL A 377 12.27 -11.60 -4.76
CA VAL A 377 12.87 -12.77 -5.41
C VAL A 377 12.11 -14.03 -5.04
N LYS A 378 11.86 -14.89 -6.03
CA LYS A 378 11.25 -16.21 -5.87
C LYS A 378 12.22 -17.32 -6.26
N GLY A 379 12.25 -18.39 -5.49
CA GLY A 379 13.01 -19.60 -5.79
C GLY A 379 12.69 -20.73 -4.82
N TYR A 380 13.29 -21.90 -5.04
CA TYR A 380 13.20 -23.03 -4.12
C TYR A 380 14.32 -23.00 -3.09
N ILE A 381 14.00 -23.30 -1.83
CA ILE A 381 14.98 -23.43 -0.75
C ILE A 381 15.81 -24.69 -1.00
N VAL A 382 17.11 -24.53 -1.29
CA VAL A 382 18.00 -25.64 -1.69
C VAL A 382 19.14 -25.92 -0.72
N GLY A 383 19.39 -25.07 0.28
CA GLY A 383 20.44 -25.32 1.26
C GLY A 383 20.82 -24.14 2.14
N TYR A 384 22.06 -24.17 2.64
CA TYR A 384 22.63 -23.15 3.52
C TYR A 384 24.15 -23.01 3.31
N VAL A 385 24.72 -21.88 3.75
CA VAL A 385 26.17 -21.64 3.78
C VAL A 385 26.73 -22.01 5.16
N ASN A 386 27.71 -22.91 5.17
CA ASN A 386 28.47 -23.27 6.34
C ASN A 386 29.82 -22.53 6.39
N GLY A 387 29.91 -21.49 7.20
CA GLY A 387 31.11 -20.68 7.38
C GLY A 387 30.94 -19.22 6.97
N LYS A 388 31.88 -18.67 6.19
CA LYS A 388 31.97 -17.23 5.88
C LYS A 388 32.22 -16.90 4.39
N SER A 389 32.09 -17.88 3.50
CA SER A 389 32.14 -17.71 2.04
C SER A 389 31.16 -18.66 1.36
N ILE A 390 30.68 -18.32 0.17
CA ILE A 390 29.82 -19.17 -0.65
C ILE A 390 30.43 -20.56 -0.92
N ASP A 391 31.76 -20.70 -0.89
CA ASP A 391 32.47 -21.97 -1.03
C ASP A 391 32.08 -23.01 0.05
N GLY A 392 31.49 -22.57 1.16
CA GLY A 392 30.93 -23.41 2.23
C GLY A 392 29.47 -23.83 2.01
N SER A 393 28.90 -23.65 0.81
CA SER A 393 27.52 -24.04 0.50
C SER A 393 27.28 -25.54 0.62
N ILE A 394 26.27 -25.92 1.39
CA ILE A 394 25.74 -27.28 1.48
C ILE A 394 24.35 -27.25 0.83
N LEU A 395 24.19 -28.03 -0.25
CA LEU A 395 22.95 -28.11 -1.04
C LEU A 395 22.30 -29.49 -0.91
N ASN A 396 20.98 -29.52 -0.73
CA ASN A 396 20.13 -30.70 -0.60
C ASN A 396 20.51 -31.70 0.52
N ASP A 397 21.37 -31.30 1.45
CA ASP A 397 21.75 -32.06 2.64
C ASP A 397 21.71 -31.16 3.89
N LEU A 398 21.22 -31.68 5.00
CA LEU A 398 21.15 -31.03 6.31
C LEU A 398 21.94 -31.79 7.39
N SER A 399 22.62 -32.89 7.02
CA SER A 399 23.31 -33.80 7.97
C SER A 399 24.36 -33.12 8.84
N GLY A 400 24.93 -32.00 8.38
CA GLY A 400 25.95 -31.20 9.08
C GLY A 400 25.50 -29.82 9.54
N ILE A 401 24.19 -29.56 9.72
CA ILE A 401 23.69 -28.23 10.09
C ILE A 401 23.74 -27.96 11.60
N THR A 402 24.28 -26.80 12.00
CA THR A 402 24.42 -26.35 13.40
C THR A 402 23.62 -25.08 13.67
N ASP A 403 23.54 -24.66 14.93
CA ASP A 403 22.85 -23.43 15.32
C ASP A 403 23.52 -22.15 14.80
N ASP A 404 24.80 -22.20 14.40
CA ASP A 404 25.49 -21.10 13.70
C ASP A 404 24.88 -20.83 12.30
N ASN A 405 24.34 -21.86 11.66
CA ASN A 405 23.79 -21.78 10.30
C ASN A 405 22.40 -21.13 10.24
N LYS A 406 21.75 -20.85 11.38
CA LYS A 406 20.43 -20.20 11.44
C LYS A 406 20.35 -18.82 10.75
N THR A 407 21.50 -18.21 10.48
CA THR A 407 21.62 -16.83 9.99
C THR A 407 21.41 -16.68 8.48
N ASN A 408 21.33 -17.76 7.71
CA ASN A 408 21.30 -17.70 6.24
C ASN A 408 20.54 -18.86 5.58
N LEU A 409 20.27 -18.70 4.27
CA LEU A 409 19.60 -19.68 3.41
C LEU A 409 20.11 -19.56 1.96
N LEU A 410 19.99 -20.63 1.17
CA LEU A 410 20.24 -20.63 -0.27
C LEU A 410 18.93 -20.92 -1.02
N ILE A 411 18.61 -20.09 -2.01
CA ILE A 411 17.49 -20.33 -2.96
C ILE A 411 17.98 -20.45 -4.40
N ALA A 412 17.31 -21.26 -5.22
CA ALA A 412 17.60 -21.46 -6.64
C ALA A 412 16.32 -21.64 -7.48
N ASP A 413 16.39 -21.43 -8.79
CA ASP A 413 15.23 -21.62 -9.70
C ASP A 413 14.79 -23.08 -9.87
N SER A 414 15.56 -24.05 -9.33
CA SER A 414 15.20 -25.46 -9.26
C SER A 414 15.42 -26.03 -7.87
N LYS A 415 14.41 -26.72 -7.33
CA LYS A 415 14.48 -27.45 -6.05
C LYS A 415 15.46 -28.64 -6.02
N THR A 416 16.17 -28.90 -7.11
CA THR A 416 17.23 -29.93 -7.20
C THR A 416 18.54 -29.34 -7.74
N GLU A 417 18.77 -28.03 -7.57
CA GLU A 417 20.04 -27.39 -7.94
C GLU A 417 21.20 -27.96 -7.10
N THR A 418 22.36 -28.14 -7.73
CA THR A 418 23.58 -28.69 -7.13
C THR A 418 24.84 -27.85 -7.41
N ASP A 419 24.80 -26.82 -8.27
CA ASP A 419 25.84 -25.79 -8.34
C ASP A 419 25.41 -24.53 -7.57
N TYR A 420 26.12 -24.23 -6.48
CA TYR A 420 25.85 -23.06 -5.63
C TYR A 420 26.00 -21.72 -6.36
N LYS A 421 26.64 -21.69 -7.54
CA LYS A 421 26.78 -20.47 -8.37
C LYS A 421 25.46 -20.02 -8.99
N ASN A 422 24.48 -20.91 -9.08
CA ASN A 422 23.12 -20.63 -9.54
C ASN A 422 22.18 -20.24 -8.38
N CYS A 423 22.70 -20.15 -7.14
CA CYS A 423 21.92 -19.84 -5.95
C CYS A 423 22.09 -18.38 -5.52
N LEU A 424 21.03 -17.77 -4.98
CA LEU A 424 21.08 -16.49 -4.27
C LEU A 424 21.16 -16.76 -2.76
N VAL A 425 22.06 -16.08 -2.04
CA VAL A 425 22.20 -16.25 -0.59
C VAL A 425 21.34 -15.26 0.17
N LEU A 426 20.38 -15.76 0.95
CA LEU A 426 19.54 -14.97 1.81
C LEU A 426 20.20 -14.77 3.18
N GLN A 427 20.26 -13.53 3.66
CA GLN A 427 20.48 -13.23 5.08
C GLN A 427 19.14 -13.31 5.80
N LEU A 428 19.07 -14.08 6.89
CA LEU A 428 17.89 -14.14 7.75
C LEU A 428 18.10 -13.23 8.98
N PRO A 429 17.45 -12.05 9.10
CA PRO A 429 17.54 -11.19 10.27
C PRO A 429 17.03 -11.89 11.55
N SER A 430 17.31 -11.36 12.73
CA SER A 430 16.73 -11.92 13.96
C SER A 430 15.26 -11.55 14.05
N GLY A 431 14.39 -12.50 14.43
CA GLY A 431 12.94 -12.35 14.37
C GLY A 431 12.30 -13.36 13.41
N ASP A 432 11.06 -13.12 13.01
CA ASP A 432 10.18 -14.15 12.45
C ASP A 432 10.64 -14.73 11.11
N VAL A 433 11.26 -13.92 10.26
CA VAL A 433 11.89 -14.37 9.01
C VAL A 433 12.91 -15.49 9.27
N ARG A 434 13.73 -15.38 10.32
CA ARG A 434 14.65 -16.46 10.72
C ARG A 434 13.92 -17.59 11.44
N ASN A 435 13.02 -17.27 12.35
CA ASN A 435 12.31 -18.27 13.15
C ASN A 435 11.55 -19.26 12.24
N ALA A 436 10.95 -18.77 11.15
CA ALA A 436 10.18 -19.57 10.21
C ALA A 436 10.99 -20.17 9.05
N LEU A 437 11.99 -19.48 8.49
CA LEU A 437 12.69 -19.96 7.28
C LEU A 437 13.94 -20.80 7.55
N ASN A 438 14.59 -20.68 8.71
CA ASN A 438 15.90 -21.33 8.90
C ASN A 438 15.82 -22.86 8.91
N LEU A 439 16.70 -23.54 8.16
CA LEU A 439 16.69 -25.00 7.99
C LEU A 439 17.15 -25.80 9.23
N LYS A 440 17.76 -25.15 10.23
CA LYS A 440 18.25 -25.81 11.44
C LYS A 440 17.12 -26.08 12.44
N ASP A 441 16.10 -25.24 12.47
CA ASP A 441 14.88 -25.44 13.24
C ASP A 441 13.71 -25.94 12.36
N ASN A 442 13.70 -25.57 11.07
CA ASN A 442 12.66 -25.92 10.09
C ASN A 442 13.24 -26.77 8.94
N PRO A 443 13.80 -27.97 9.18
CA PRO A 443 14.42 -28.80 8.15
C PRO A 443 13.44 -29.26 7.06
N SER A 444 12.14 -29.27 7.36
CA SER A 444 11.04 -29.52 6.40
C SER A 444 10.83 -28.40 5.38
N ASN A 445 11.57 -27.28 5.46
CA ASN A 445 11.53 -26.23 4.44
C ASN A 445 12.47 -26.49 3.25
N LEU A 446 13.33 -27.51 3.31
CA LEU A 446 14.17 -27.89 2.17
C LEU A 446 13.29 -28.37 1.00
N GLY A 447 13.49 -27.78 -0.17
CA GLY A 447 12.76 -28.07 -1.41
C GLY A 447 11.44 -27.31 -1.57
N LYS A 448 11.04 -26.47 -0.60
CA LYS A 448 9.85 -25.60 -0.67
C LYS A 448 10.06 -24.41 -1.61
N GLU A 449 8.97 -23.88 -2.16
CA GLU A 449 9.00 -22.60 -2.89
C GLU A 449 8.93 -21.44 -1.88
N VAL A 450 9.76 -20.41 -2.07
CA VAL A 450 9.73 -19.20 -1.26
C VAL A 450 9.82 -17.95 -2.13
N ILE A 451 9.02 -16.94 -1.80
CA ILE A 451 9.12 -15.56 -2.28
C ILE A 451 9.62 -14.72 -1.10
N VAL A 452 10.58 -13.83 -1.31
CA VAL A 452 11.19 -12.99 -0.26
C VAL A 452 11.43 -11.56 -0.75
N LYS A 453 11.27 -10.57 0.13
CA LYS A 453 11.60 -9.16 -0.12
C LYS A 453 12.86 -8.74 0.61
N GLY A 454 13.80 -8.06 -0.04
CA GLY A 454 14.97 -7.48 0.63
C GLY A 454 15.89 -6.67 -0.29
N SER A 455 17.06 -6.30 0.23
CA SER A 455 18.13 -5.60 -0.51
C SER A 455 18.97 -6.60 -1.31
N LEU A 456 18.97 -6.52 -2.64
CA LEU A 456 19.84 -7.30 -3.51
C LEU A 456 21.24 -6.66 -3.55
N GLU A 457 22.20 -7.32 -2.91
CA GLU A 457 23.55 -6.82 -2.68
C GLU A 457 24.55 -7.96 -2.42
N LYS A 458 25.73 -7.66 -1.85
CA LYS A 458 26.80 -8.66 -1.69
C LYS A 458 26.70 -9.36 -0.34
N TYR A 459 26.56 -10.70 -0.35
CA TYR A 459 26.55 -11.53 0.86
C TYR A 459 27.41 -12.79 0.68
N PHE A 460 28.12 -13.20 1.75
CA PHE A 460 29.12 -14.28 1.73
C PHE A 460 30.10 -14.28 0.53
N GLY A 461 30.44 -13.11 0.01
CA GLY A 461 31.35 -12.95 -1.13
C GLY A 461 30.70 -12.95 -2.51
N THR A 462 29.41 -13.29 -2.61
CA THR A 462 28.66 -13.47 -3.87
C THR A 462 27.33 -12.66 -3.87
N TYR A 463 26.46 -12.95 -4.84
CA TYR A 463 25.09 -12.45 -4.94
C TYR A 463 24.24 -12.85 -3.73
N GLY A 464 23.53 -11.91 -3.10
CA GLY A 464 22.62 -12.24 -2.01
C GLY A 464 21.50 -11.22 -1.81
N LEU A 465 20.51 -11.64 -1.02
CA LEU A 465 19.41 -10.80 -0.54
C LEU A 465 19.60 -10.56 0.96
N LYS A 466 19.75 -9.30 1.36
CA LYS A 466 19.97 -8.87 2.75
C LYS A 466 18.77 -8.11 3.28
N SER A 467 18.72 -7.92 4.61
CA SER A 467 17.67 -7.15 5.28
C SER A 467 16.25 -7.61 4.92
N ILE A 468 16.01 -8.94 4.90
CA ILE A 468 14.74 -9.49 4.45
C ILE A 468 13.61 -9.13 5.43
N THR A 469 12.54 -8.53 4.90
CA THR A 469 11.40 -8.00 5.66
C THR A 469 10.13 -8.84 5.51
N GLU A 470 9.86 -9.38 4.32
CA GLU A 470 8.66 -10.16 4.01
C GLU A 470 9.01 -11.51 3.38
N TYR A 471 8.15 -12.52 3.57
CA TYR A 471 8.23 -13.78 2.84
C TYR A 471 6.86 -14.43 2.56
N VAL A 472 6.83 -15.34 1.58
CA VAL A 472 5.73 -16.28 1.29
C VAL A 472 6.37 -17.65 1.07
N LEU A 473 5.90 -18.70 1.76
CA LEU A 473 6.48 -20.05 1.76
C LEU A 473 5.41 -21.09 1.38
N ASP A 474 5.62 -21.86 0.31
CA ASP A 474 4.62 -22.78 -0.30
C ASP A 474 3.23 -22.11 -0.51
N GLY A 475 3.22 -20.83 -0.89
CA GLY A 475 1.99 -20.04 -1.06
C GLY A 475 1.34 -19.56 0.25
N GLN A 476 1.81 -20.01 1.41
CA GLN A 476 1.43 -19.43 2.69
C GLN A 476 2.30 -18.19 2.94
N SER A 477 1.70 -17.00 2.95
CA SER A 477 2.41 -15.78 3.39
C SER A 477 2.99 -15.99 4.79
N SER A 478 4.02 -15.22 5.15
CA SER A 478 4.41 -15.04 6.54
C SER A 478 3.17 -14.83 7.39
N GLY A 479 2.95 -15.71 8.37
CA GLY A 479 1.75 -15.74 9.19
C GLY A 479 1.72 -14.58 10.16
N GLY A 480 1.49 -13.37 9.63
CA GLY A 480 1.23 -12.21 10.44
C GLY A 480 0.02 -12.51 11.33
N THR A 481 0.15 -12.14 12.61
CA THR A 481 -0.97 -11.47 13.26
C THR A 481 -1.53 -10.45 12.29
N GLU A 482 -2.84 -10.45 12.06
CA GLU A 482 -3.49 -9.46 11.19
C GLU A 482 -3.15 -8.06 11.71
N GLU A 483 -2.22 -7.38 11.04
CA GLU A 483 -2.18 -5.92 11.03
C GLU A 483 -3.52 -5.50 10.41
N PRO A 484 -4.45 -4.93 11.19
CA PRO A 484 -5.74 -4.53 10.64
C PRO A 484 -5.47 -3.44 9.61
N SER A 485 -6.05 -3.56 8.41
CA SER A 485 -5.78 -2.66 7.28
C SER A 485 -6.48 -1.30 7.39
N GLY A 486 -6.44 -0.70 8.59
CA GLY A 486 -6.71 0.71 8.81
C GLY A 486 -5.42 1.52 8.87
N ASP A 487 -5.48 2.77 8.44
CA ASP A 487 -4.41 3.73 8.74
C ASP A 487 -4.21 3.87 10.25
N ALA A 488 -2.96 4.05 10.67
CA ALA A 488 -2.64 4.19 12.09
C ALA A 488 -3.23 5.48 12.66
N ILE A 489 -4.04 5.36 13.71
CA ILE A 489 -4.68 6.49 14.40
C ILE A 489 -3.73 7.18 15.39
N LEU A 490 -2.61 6.54 15.72
CA LEU A 490 -1.46 7.13 16.40
C LEU A 490 -0.20 6.36 16.01
N GLU A 491 0.86 7.07 15.61
CA GLU A 491 2.22 6.53 15.52
C GLU A 491 3.16 7.42 16.34
N GLU A 492 4.13 6.81 17.02
CA GLU A 492 5.19 7.53 17.72
C GLU A 492 6.51 6.76 17.69
N SER A 493 7.51 7.36 17.05
CA SER A 493 8.87 6.83 16.97
C SER A 493 9.66 7.00 18.27
N PHE A 494 9.31 7.99 19.08
CA PHE A 494 10.08 8.45 20.24
C PHE A 494 11.51 8.93 19.89
N ASN A 495 11.71 9.40 18.65
CA ASN A 495 13.00 9.81 18.11
C ASN A 495 13.56 11.08 18.78
N ASN A 496 14.25 10.91 19.91
CA ASN A 496 14.85 11.96 20.75
C ASN A 496 13.81 12.94 21.34
N THR A 497 12.54 12.52 21.43
CA THR A 497 11.40 13.31 21.91
C THR A 497 10.31 12.40 22.47
N PHE A 498 9.45 12.91 23.36
CA PHE A 498 8.17 12.26 23.70
C PHE A 498 7.11 12.46 22.61
N GLY A 499 7.37 13.38 21.68
CA GLY A 499 6.45 13.77 20.62
C GLY A 499 5.15 14.33 21.19
N ASN A 500 4.06 13.60 21.04
CA ASN A 500 2.76 13.96 21.60
C ASN A 500 2.43 13.30 22.96
N PHE A 501 3.31 12.43 23.49
CA PHE A 501 3.12 11.83 24.81
C PHE A 501 3.51 12.79 25.94
N THR A 502 2.79 12.71 27.06
CA THR A 502 3.03 13.52 28.26
C THR A 502 3.60 12.65 29.38
N PRO A 503 4.85 12.88 29.84
CA PRO A 503 5.36 12.26 31.06
C PRO A 503 4.70 12.90 32.30
N VAL A 504 4.31 12.08 33.28
CA VAL A 504 3.62 12.48 34.51
C VAL A 504 4.17 11.72 35.72
N SER A 505 4.87 12.43 36.60
CA SER A 505 5.45 11.88 37.83
C SER A 505 4.46 11.87 38.99
N VAL A 506 4.43 10.77 39.74
CA VAL A 506 3.54 10.56 40.90
C VAL A 506 4.32 10.38 42.19
N SER A 507 5.40 9.60 42.18
CA SER A 507 6.31 9.46 43.32
C SER A 507 7.73 9.11 42.89
N GLY A 508 8.69 9.37 43.79
CA GLY A 508 10.13 9.23 43.51
C GLY A 508 10.74 10.51 42.94
N ALA A 509 11.90 10.38 42.29
CA ALA A 509 12.66 11.49 41.71
C ALA A 509 13.30 11.13 40.36
N GLN A 510 12.84 10.04 39.74
CA GLN A 510 13.26 9.56 38.44
C GLN A 510 12.06 9.71 37.50
N GLU A 511 12.29 10.40 36.39
CA GLU A 511 11.28 10.80 35.41
C GLU A 511 11.48 9.98 34.13
N TRP A 512 10.42 9.75 33.34
CA TRP A 512 10.60 9.26 31.96
C TRP A 512 11.56 10.19 31.22
N LYS A 513 12.48 9.63 30.41
CA LYS A 513 13.50 10.37 29.66
C LYS A 513 13.57 9.94 28.20
N THR A 514 13.94 10.86 27.32
CA THR A 514 14.29 10.59 25.91
C THR A 514 15.78 10.27 25.79
N ASP A 515 16.15 9.29 24.97
CA ASP A 515 17.55 9.03 24.61
C ASP A 515 17.84 9.31 23.13
N SER A 516 19.08 9.71 22.87
CA SER A 516 19.74 9.96 21.58
C SER A 516 19.70 8.81 20.56
N TYR A 517 19.41 7.59 21.02
CA TYR A 517 19.24 6.41 20.17
C TYR A 517 17.79 6.22 19.66
N GLY A 518 16.92 7.22 19.84
CA GLY A 518 15.56 7.21 19.35
C GLY A 518 14.62 6.30 20.13
N TYR A 519 14.67 6.41 21.46
CA TYR A 519 13.72 5.75 22.37
C TYR A 519 13.44 6.60 23.59
N VAL A 520 12.31 6.35 24.25
CA VAL A 520 12.03 6.81 25.62
C VAL A 520 12.33 5.69 26.61
N SER A 521 12.71 6.04 27.83
CA SER A 521 13.05 5.06 28.85
C SER A 521 12.78 5.54 30.26
N MET A 522 12.66 4.58 31.18
CA MET A 522 12.52 4.82 32.60
C MET A 522 13.33 3.80 33.41
N SER A 523 13.92 4.25 34.52
CA SER A 523 14.53 3.41 35.55
C SER A 523 14.52 4.12 36.91
N ALA A 524 14.12 3.42 37.96
CA ALA A 524 14.25 3.89 39.35
C ALA A 524 15.66 3.67 39.94
N TYR A 525 16.65 3.31 39.13
CA TYR A 525 18.03 3.16 39.56
C TYR A 525 18.75 4.51 39.62
N SER A 526 19.30 4.87 40.79
CA SER A 526 20.08 6.09 40.96
C SER A 526 21.21 5.88 41.96
N ASN A 527 22.40 6.40 41.66
CA ASN A 527 23.58 6.40 42.53
C ASN A 527 23.96 5.04 43.17
N GLY A 528 23.61 3.91 42.54
CA GLY A 528 23.91 2.56 43.00
C GLY A 528 22.75 1.80 43.66
N VAL A 529 21.57 2.41 43.79
CA VAL A 529 20.41 1.83 44.51
C VAL A 529 19.12 1.90 43.69
N SER A 530 18.20 0.96 43.95
CA SER A 530 16.79 1.01 43.50
C SER A 530 15.98 1.91 44.43
N LEU A 531 15.27 2.91 43.88
CA LEU A 531 14.41 3.80 44.64
C LEU A 531 12.92 3.44 44.45
N GLU A 532 12.04 3.86 45.37
CA GLU A 532 10.61 3.88 45.11
C GLU A 532 10.29 4.94 44.04
N ASN A 533 9.51 4.58 43.03
CA ASN A 533 9.14 5.50 41.95
C ASN A 533 7.82 5.07 41.28
N GLU A 534 6.93 6.02 41.00
CA GLU A 534 5.78 5.83 40.12
C GLU A 534 5.68 6.99 39.12
N ASP A 535 5.68 6.65 37.84
CA ASP A 535 5.78 7.61 36.73
C ASP A 535 5.08 7.04 35.49
N TRP A 536 4.42 7.90 34.74
CA TRP A 536 3.54 7.51 33.64
C TRP A 536 3.93 8.26 32.37
N LEU A 537 3.89 7.60 31.22
CA LEU A 537 3.99 8.23 29.91
C LEU A 537 2.65 8.06 29.18
N VAL A 538 1.85 9.12 29.20
CA VAL A 538 0.46 9.12 28.72
C VAL A 538 0.38 9.57 27.27
N SER A 539 -0.45 8.90 26.46
CA SER A 539 -0.70 9.24 25.06
C SER A 539 -1.36 10.62 24.89
N PRO A 540 -1.39 11.18 23.67
CA PRO A 540 -2.45 12.12 23.29
C PRO A 540 -3.84 11.48 23.42
N ALA A 541 -4.91 12.26 23.20
CA ALA A 541 -6.24 11.67 23.05
C ALA A 541 -6.30 10.83 21.76
N VAL A 542 -6.91 9.64 21.86
CA VAL A 542 -7.03 8.65 20.79
C VAL A 542 -8.49 8.22 20.67
N ASP A 543 -8.97 8.02 19.44
CA ASP A 543 -10.29 7.44 19.21
C ASP A 543 -10.23 5.93 19.43
N LEU A 544 -10.75 5.46 20.57
CA LEU A 544 -10.94 4.03 20.86
C LEU A 544 -12.43 3.69 20.86
N SER A 545 -13.21 4.23 19.92
CA SER A 545 -14.64 3.87 19.75
C SER A 545 -14.85 2.42 19.27
N LYS A 546 -13.82 1.82 18.67
CA LYS A 546 -13.69 0.39 18.34
C LYS A 546 -12.47 -0.21 19.05
N GLU A 547 -12.29 -1.52 18.94
CA GLU A 547 -11.07 -2.18 19.41
C GLU A 547 -9.92 -1.89 18.43
N HIS A 548 -8.71 -1.66 18.95
CA HIS A 548 -7.52 -1.32 18.17
C HIS A 548 -6.31 -2.17 18.59
N THR A 549 -5.40 -2.43 17.65
CA THR A 549 -4.11 -3.09 17.90
C THR A 549 -3.08 -2.04 18.28
N LEU A 550 -2.48 -2.15 19.46
CA LEU A 550 -1.29 -1.40 19.89
C LEU A 550 -0.05 -2.28 19.66
N THR A 551 0.86 -1.80 18.81
CA THR A 551 2.18 -2.39 18.55
C THR A 551 3.26 -1.43 19.03
N PHE A 552 4.31 -1.91 19.70
CA PHE A 552 5.51 -1.13 20.05
C PHE A 552 6.73 -2.02 20.22
N GLU A 553 7.95 -1.47 20.07
CA GLU A 553 9.19 -2.17 20.45
C GLU A 553 9.58 -1.82 21.90
N HIS A 554 9.97 -2.82 22.70
CA HIS A 554 10.59 -2.57 24.01
C HIS A 554 11.87 -3.36 24.28
N ALA A 555 12.75 -2.79 25.12
CA ALA A 555 13.91 -3.47 25.69
C ALA A 555 13.91 -3.29 27.23
N MET A 556 14.57 -4.19 27.95
CA MET A 556 14.49 -4.29 29.41
C MET A 556 15.84 -4.67 30.01
N GLY A 557 16.71 -3.68 30.29
CA GLY A 557 18.11 -3.90 30.71
C GLY A 557 18.46 -3.37 32.10
N PRO A 558 19.60 -3.81 32.72
CA PRO A 558 20.71 -4.53 32.10
C PRO A 558 20.44 -6.03 31.90
N LYS A 559 21.40 -6.72 31.28
CA LYS A 559 21.30 -8.17 31.02
C LYS A 559 21.29 -9.01 32.30
N ASN A 560 20.67 -10.19 32.22
CA ASN A 560 20.70 -11.25 33.23
C ASN A 560 20.10 -10.86 34.60
N GLN A 561 19.18 -9.89 34.64
CA GLN A 561 18.33 -9.57 35.79
C GLN A 561 17.03 -10.40 35.78
N ASP A 562 16.42 -10.59 36.94
CA ASP A 562 15.13 -11.25 37.08
C ASP A 562 13.98 -10.34 36.59
N LEU A 563 13.06 -10.91 35.82
CA LEU A 563 11.85 -10.28 35.27
C LEU A 563 10.57 -10.85 35.88
N SER A 564 10.65 -11.66 36.94
CA SER A 564 9.50 -12.30 37.59
C SER A 564 8.41 -11.34 38.08
N ASN A 565 8.77 -10.08 38.32
CA ASN A 565 7.92 -8.97 38.77
C ASN A 565 7.61 -7.95 37.66
N ALA A 566 7.90 -8.27 36.40
CA ALA A 566 7.64 -7.35 35.29
C ALA A 566 6.14 -7.01 35.07
N PRO A 567 5.18 -7.95 35.22
CA PRO A 567 3.74 -7.68 35.11
C PRO A 567 3.18 -6.66 36.12
N GLU A 568 3.88 -6.46 37.25
CA GLU A 568 3.51 -5.47 38.27
C GLU A 568 4.23 -4.12 38.09
N GLN A 569 5.40 -4.10 37.43
CA GLN A 569 6.27 -2.93 37.35
C GLN A 569 6.16 -2.14 36.04
N TYR A 570 6.02 -2.82 34.89
CA TYR A 570 6.11 -2.22 33.55
C TYR A 570 4.81 -2.51 32.80
N THR A 571 3.85 -1.59 32.84
CA THR A 571 2.45 -1.90 32.57
C THR A 571 1.79 -0.91 31.61
N VAL A 572 0.79 -1.36 30.85
CA VAL A 572 -0.02 -0.50 29.96
C VAL A 572 -1.41 -0.34 30.56
N TRP A 573 -1.97 0.87 30.50
CA TRP A 573 -3.28 1.19 31.07
C TRP A 573 -4.10 2.06 30.11
N VAL A 574 -5.43 2.03 30.22
CA VAL A 574 -6.38 2.84 29.44
C VAL A 574 -7.36 3.59 30.34
N SER A 575 -7.65 4.84 30.04
CA SER A 575 -8.62 5.73 30.72
C SER A 575 -9.49 6.47 29.70
N THR A 576 -10.67 6.92 30.14
CA THR A 576 -11.59 7.80 29.37
C THR A 576 -11.92 9.11 30.10
N ASP A 577 -11.38 9.30 31.30
CA ASP A 577 -11.63 10.42 32.22
C ASP A 577 -10.36 11.19 32.60
N TYR A 578 -9.18 10.78 32.09
CA TYR A 578 -7.93 11.51 32.24
C TYR A 578 -8.00 12.93 31.67
N ASN A 579 -7.50 13.88 32.47
CA ASN A 579 -7.64 15.32 32.28
C ASN A 579 -6.34 16.10 32.53
N GLY A 580 -5.22 15.38 32.70
CA GLY A 580 -3.92 15.92 33.14
C GLY A 580 -3.40 15.31 34.44
N ASP A 581 -4.27 14.78 35.32
CA ASP A 581 -3.87 14.15 36.58
C ASP A 581 -4.17 12.63 36.58
N VAL A 582 -3.10 11.83 36.47
CA VAL A 582 -3.18 10.36 36.45
C VAL A 582 -3.70 9.75 37.76
N THR A 583 -3.66 10.48 38.88
CA THR A 583 -4.09 10.01 40.21
C THR A 583 -5.58 10.19 40.44
N THR A 584 -6.25 11.03 39.65
CA THR A 584 -7.71 11.28 39.75
C THR A 584 -8.53 10.50 38.72
N ALA A 585 -7.88 9.98 37.68
CA ALA A 585 -8.49 9.27 36.57
C ALA A 585 -8.68 7.75 36.84
N THR A 586 -9.66 7.16 36.16
CA THR A 586 -9.98 5.73 36.24
C THR A 586 -9.21 4.96 35.17
N TRP A 587 -8.33 4.06 35.59
CA TRP A 587 -7.46 3.28 34.70
C TRP A 587 -7.79 1.78 34.70
N THR A 588 -7.85 1.19 33.51
CA THR A 588 -7.96 -0.27 33.29
C THR A 588 -6.65 -0.80 32.71
N GLN A 589 -6.06 -1.84 33.31
CA GLN A 589 -4.80 -2.42 32.83
C GLN A 589 -5.02 -3.23 31.54
N VAL A 590 -4.10 -3.09 30.59
CA VAL A 590 -3.97 -3.90 29.39
C VAL A 590 -2.76 -4.82 29.56
N ASN A 591 -2.93 -6.11 29.27
CA ASN A 591 -1.86 -7.09 29.36
C ASN A 591 -0.88 -6.93 28.19
N ILE A 592 0.41 -7.06 28.48
CA ILE A 592 1.49 -7.09 27.48
C ILE A 592 2.39 -8.31 27.69
N THR A 593 3.18 -8.63 26.68
CA THR A 593 4.27 -9.63 26.76
C THR A 593 5.56 -9.00 27.29
N TYR A 594 6.47 -9.85 27.76
CA TYR A 594 7.80 -9.46 28.27
C TYR A 594 8.86 -10.42 27.71
N PRO A 595 10.11 -9.96 27.49
CA PRO A 595 11.17 -10.78 26.94
C PRO A 595 11.53 -11.91 27.91
N ALA A 596 11.85 -13.09 27.36
CA ALA A 596 12.19 -14.28 28.16
C ALA A 596 13.49 -14.11 28.98
N THR A 597 14.32 -13.14 28.64
CA THR A 597 15.53 -12.74 29.38
C THR A 597 15.75 -11.24 29.25
N SER A 598 16.14 -10.57 30.34
CA SER A 598 16.46 -9.15 30.32
C SER A 598 17.70 -8.82 29.47
N GLY A 599 17.67 -7.68 28.81
CA GLY A 599 18.74 -7.15 27.98
C GLY A 599 18.32 -6.00 27.06
N TRP A 600 19.30 -5.48 26.34
CA TRP A 600 19.17 -4.39 25.35
C TRP A 600 18.86 -4.91 23.93
N THR A 601 18.13 -6.02 23.83
CA THR A 601 17.52 -6.45 22.57
C THR A 601 16.11 -5.89 22.56
N PHE A 602 15.73 -5.16 21.52
CA PHE A 602 14.34 -4.76 21.36
C PHE A 602 13.53 -5.94 20.83
N GLU A 603 12.39 -6.20 21.46
CA GLU A 603 11.38 -7.18 21.05
C GLU A 603 10.05 -6.44 20.80
N THR A 604 9.29 -6.88 19.79
CA THR A 604 8.00 -6.28 19.44
C THR A 604 6.90 -6.82 20.35
N VAL A 605 6.14 -5.92 20.96
CA VAL A 605 4.93 -6.21 21.73
C VAL A 605 3.73 -5.83 20.88
N THR A 606 2.75 -6.73 20.80
CA THR A 606 1.46 -6.48 20.15
C THR A 606 0.35 -6.83 21.14
N THR A 607 -0.55 -5.90 21.40
CA THR A 607 -1.70 -6.09 22.31
C THR A 607 -2.94 -5.35 21.79
N LYS A 608 -4.08 -5.51 22.46
CA LYS A 608 -5.35 -4.89 22.08
C LYS A 608 -5.76 -3.81 23.08
N LEU A 609 -6.02 -2.61 22.56
CA LEU A 609 -6.69 -1.54 23.28
C LEU A 609 -8.21 -1.74 23.16
N PRO A 610 -8.95 -1.82 24.28
CA PRO A 610 -10.39 -2.10 24.27
C PRO A 610 -11.19 -0.92 23.69
N ALA A 611 -12.34 -1.24 23.08
CA ALA A 611 -13.33 -0.23 22.69
C ALA A 611 -13.91 0.46 23.94
N VAL A 612 -13.58 1.73 24.14
CA VAL A 612 -13.97 2.54 25.31
C VAL A 612 -14.53 3.93 24.98
N GLY A 613 -14.27 4.46 23.77
CA GLY A 613 -14.83 5.74 23.30
C GLY A 613 -13.84 6.63 22.53
N ALA A 614 -14.38 7.62 21.81
CA ALA A 614 -13.63 8.45 20.86
C ALA A 614 -12.69 9.53 21.47
N ASN A 615 -12.59 9.58 22.81
CA ASN A 615 -11.66 10.46 23.52
C ASN A 615 -11.08 9.68 24.70
N ALA A 616 -10.23 8.71 24.39
CA ALA A 616 -9.56 7.86 25.36
C ALA A 616 -8.07 8.16 25.40
N TYR A 617 -7.41 7.71 26.46
CA TYR A 617 -5.96 7.80 26.65
C TYR A 617 -5.43 6.44 27.05
N PHE A 618 -4.25 6.09 26.58
CA PHE A 618 -3.49 4.97 27.13
C PHE A 618 -2.14 5.45 27.66
N ALA A 619 -1.52 4.68 28.55
CA ALA A 619 -0.29 5.10 29.20
C ALA A 619 0.63 3.92 29.52
N PHE A 620 1.94 4.15 29.37
CA PHE A 620 2.98 3.28 29.90
C PHE A 620 3.29 3.70 31.34
N LYS A 621 2.93 2.84 32.30
CA LYS A 621 3.16 3.05 33.73
C LYS A 621 4.40 2.27 34.17
N TYR A 622 5.34 2.99 34.75
CA TYR A 622 6.45 2.43 35.52
C TYR A 622 6.12 2.54 37.02
N LYS A 623 6.21 1.44 37.76
CA LYS A 623 6.05 1.45 39.22
C LYS A 623 7.10 0.54 39.89
N ASN A 624 8.03 1.12 40.64
CA ASN A 624 8.98 0.38 41.47
C ASN A 624 8.75 0.65 42.96
N ALA A 625 8.80 -0.40 43.79
CA ALA A 625 8.76 -0.29 45.24
C ALA A 625 10.17 -0.11 45.83
N GLU A 626 10.27 0.47 47.02
CA GLU A 626 11.56 0.64 47.71
C GLU A 626 12.31 -0.71 47.84
N ASN A 627 13.59 -0.74 47.46
CA ASN A 627 14.46 -1.92 47.47
C ASN A 627 14.03 -3.09 46.54
N ALA A 628 13.02 -2.94 45.69
CA ALA A 628 12.68 -3.95 44.68
C ALA A 628 13.72 -3.97 43.53
N ASN A 629 13.74 -5.07 42.76
CA ASN A 629 14.59 -5.16 41.57
C ASN A 629 14.16 -4.09 40.55
N THR A 630 15.12 -3.31 40.05
CA THR A 630 14.84 -2.20 39.12
C THR A 630 15.50 -2.49 37.78
N ILE A 631 14.71 -2.42 36.71
CA ILE A 631 15.17 -2.60 35.33
C ILE A 631 14.84 -1.32 34.57
N THR A 632 15.72 -0.96 33.64
CA THR A 632 15.50 0.13 32.70
C THR A 632 14.61 -0.39 31.59
N TRP A 633 13.38 0.13 31.51
CA TRP A 633 12.46 -0.15 30.42
C TRP A 633 12.67 0.90 29.34
N GLU A 634 12.89 0.47 28.11
CA GLU A 634 13.08 1.31 26.92
C GLU A 634 11.96 1.01 25.92
N ILE A 635 11.36 2.03 25.30
CA ILE A 635 10.22 1.93 24.38
C ILE A 635 10.46 2.82 23.15
N LYS A 636 10.12 2.32 21.97
CA LYS A 636 10.14 3.06 20.69
C LYS A 636 9.14 2.46 19.68
N ASN A 637 9.07 3.05 18.48
CA ASN A 637 8.37 2.49 17.31
C ASN A 637 6.94 2.02 17.60
N LEU A 638 6.13 2.91 18.16
CA LEU A 638 4.74 2.68 18.54
C LEU A 638 3.77 2.97 17.39
N SER A 639 2.73 2.13 17.26
CA SER A 639 1.61 2.26 16.34
C SER A 639 0.30 1.80 17.00
N VAL A 640 -0.81 2.49 16.72
CA VAL A 640 -2.18 2.07 17.06
C VAL A 640 -3.03 2.03 15.78
N LYS A 641 -3.64 0.88 15.46
CA LYS A 641 -4.41 0.63 14.22
C LYS A 641 -5.77 -0.02 14.48
#